data_AF-A0A518BRF0-F1
#
_entry.id   AF-A0A518BRF0-F1
#
_cell.length_a   1.000
_cell.length_b   1.000
_cell.length_c   1.000
_cell.angle_alpha   90.00
_cell.angle_beta   90.00
_cell.angle_gamma   90.00
#
_symmetry.space_group_name_H-M   'P 1'
#
loop_
_entity.id
_entity.type
_entity.pdbx_description
1 polymer ?
#
loop_
_entity_poly.entity_id
_entity_poly.type
_entity_poly.pdbx_seq_one_letter_code
_entity_poly.pdbx_strand_id
1 'polypeptide(L)'
;MTKGTDQEGDAEEPGRALSAPGLLDVLGWIHKHQPDLVLEHLVAGDTKPSRIDPAQWFDRMESAHRPAWDPQRGRASIEALDAALRSVAANGQAMAPSNGTYRLRQVLGRGGQGTVIGVHPAWVLKLIEPLRSLPREISIAEAHEGRVAAGVAEVKTSLNLVVRGKEYFALLVERLRAKLADRLDEEGWSLEQRLTALVEVVEAVQGLHRSPDQLCHLDLKPANIGQNYAGDWKLFDLGSALSAGTGEEKLHRSAGFSAPEQEIDGAIVDPRMDVFSLGAIAYWILTRRSFWPGGDDRYFEWLQGSHAQRLGEFGAECRRAFPNVTTALVDSFESIVRRAASLDSGGRYPTARDMLDDVKHARELFRTLSRTEQHQVQGRLAPSETDSIRGYRRSAQAKYAQLRLLGIPRANELTVRPALEDFYVPLTARPDVEALVERGVRGAAMGRKLATSAVEGGEAFDLVTLFRRAAERGGRRGALLLGDPGMGKTTHLLHLLLWLLGDNDPTDLGLPSDVLPVFVPLKDCAHTTQGLSDLLEVTFATELPADRFPQMPAGLGAELARRGNLLVLLDGLDEVRDPVQRQAVGRWITGLAEDNATCRFVATCRVAGFTDELRRESQLETQFFVASLTPLSDERRERFVRNWYRVAALDRGLPEDTFAGEADDLVATVGPTASDRSARIAELTRTPLLLAALCVVHTLEQDLPNRRAELYGACVEALLHEWQGAKGLEVGFEPGVARRILARIAHWMHSAQGRDRISRAELIEALESGALVLPDGTAGPDPRATLGAFLDRVVDESGLLVGWSQDRIGFAHLAFQEYLTSFDLRVEFVEQRSFAVPERGTLAPLAGRAGDPWWQEVLLCFASPLARPWAETCQTDDLFERLFGAIVESPLVPTGVTRSTADQRRTVRDARRQWLDLAIADRGGCPAEPLLGLLERAAGADEDLWLRQLSALQLMRAHHRDRLDARLLARLAEHPLAEIARLTSDRPTSDATHRSTRPALQGGYELVPIPGGTFTMGDPDGHGDEQPNHPVNVSPFLLGRFPVTNADYALFLEATGHREPDSWGDREFNSPQQPVVGVSWDDAQEYCAWAGLRLPTEAEWEYACRAGTTTSYWSGSDEPDLARVGWYDANSGGRTQAVGQLPANAFGLHDVHGNVFEWVEDSWSSNYSDSQVAHREGRPFVDDGSGYRVMRGGSFANTAGYARCGYRFRGPRSVRFRYFGFRAAQDITA
;
A
#
# COMPACT_ATOMS: atom_id res chain seq x y z
N MET A 1 30.22 -18.81 49.71
CA MET A 1 31.00 -19.98 49.23
C MET A 1 30.13 -20.63 48.15
N THR A 2 30.44 -20.80 46.87
CA THR A 2 31.62 -20.60 46.00
C THR A 2 31.09 -20.59 44.54
N LYS A 3 31.86 -20.01 43.61
CA LYS A 3 31.57 -19.75 42.18
C LYS A 3 31.39 -20.99 41.27
N GLY A 4 30.72 -20.77 40.12
CA GLY A 4 30.89 -21.42 38.80
C GLY A 4 29.77 -20.94 37.83
N THR A 5 30.00 -19.99 36.90
CA THR A 5 30.27 -20.17 35.44
C THR A 5 29.32 -21.11 34.70
N ASP A 6 28.46 -20.57 33.81
CA ASP A 6 28.32 -20.97 32.38
C ASP A 6 27.31 -20.06 31.62
N GLN A 7 27.34 -20.18 30.30
CA GLN A 7 26.96 -19.25 29.21
C GLN A 7 25.46 -19.25 28.80
N GLU A 8 25.16 -18.46 27.75
CA GLU A 8 23.95 -18.35 26.89
C GLU A 8 22.93 -17.27 27.35
N GLY A 9 22.50 -16.29 26.56
CA GLY A 9 22.50 -16.13 25.10
C GLY A 9 21.10 -16.31 24.50
N ASP A 10 20.05 -15.70 25.08
CA ASP A 10 18.69 -15.77 24.54
C ASP A 10 18.53 -14.76 23.39
N ALA A 11 18.68 -15.26 22.16
CA ALA A 11 18.07 -14.69 20.98
C ALA A 11 16.54 -14.87 21.05
N GLU A 12 15.75 -13.87 20.66
CA GLU A 12 14.30 -14.01 20.50
C GLU A 12 14.01 -14.93 19.30
N GLU A 13 13.80 -16.22 19.59
CA GLU A 13 13.25 -17.19 18.64
C GLU A 13 11.75 -16.91 18.36
N PRO A 14 11.30 -16.91 17.08
CA PRO A 14 9.90 -16.90 16.73
C PRO A 14 9.33 -18.31 16.91
N GLY A 15 9.09 -18.73 18.16
CA GLY A 15 8.65 -20.10 18.42
C GLY A 15 8.29 -20.50 19.85
N ARG A 16 8.42 -19.62 20.86
CA ARG A 16 7.96 -19.99 22.21
C ARG A 16 6.42 -20.08 22.21
N ALA A 17 5.91 -21.31 22.42
CA ALA A 17 4.54 -21.55 22.84
C ALA A 17 4.19 -20.55 23.96
N LEU A 18 2.98 -19.97 23.90
CA LEU A 18 2.47 -19.02 24.90
C LEU A 18 2.91 -19.46 26.30
N SER A 19 3.78 -18.70 26.94
CA SER A 19 4.05 -18.93 28.35
C SER A 19 2.72 -18.73 29.09
N ALA A 20 2.45 -19.58 30.10
CA ALA A 20 1.21 -19.55 30.88
C ALA A 20 0.72 -18.12 31.29
N PRO A 21 1.60 -17.13 31.55
CA PRO A 21 1.20 -15.74 31.83
C PRO A 21 0.44 -15.02 30.70
N GLY A 22 0.90 -15.10 29.43
CA GLY A 22 0.26 -14.34 28.33
C GLY A 22 -1.14 -14.85 27.98
N LEU A 23 -1.40 -16.13 28.23
CA LEU A 23 -2.71 -16.75 28.07
C LEU A 23 -3.68 -16.33 29.19
N LEU A 24 -3.18 -16.21 30.43
CA LEU A 24 -3.95 -15.77 31.59
C LEU A 24 -4.38 -14.30 31.48
N ASP A 25 -3.60 -13.46 30.80
CA ASP A 25 -3.93 -12.05 30.59
C ASP A 25 -5.12 -11.87 29.63
N VAL A 26 -5.18 -12.63 28.54
CA VAL A 26 -6.32 -12.62 27.59
C VAL A 26 -7.58 -13.12 28.27
N LEU A 27 -7.48 -14.18 29.06
CA LEU A 27 -8.59 -14.77 29.80
C LEU A 27 -9.08 -13.86 30.95
N GLY A 28 -8.14 -13.21 31.66
CA GLY A 28 -8.43 -12.24 32.71
C GLY A 28 -9.13 -10.99 32.18
N TRP A 29 -8.77 -10.55 30.97
CA TRP A 29 -9.44 -9.43 30.29
C TRP A 29 -10.89 -9.77 29.93
N ILE A 30 -11.15 -10.97 29.39
CA ILE A 30 -12.52 -11.44 29.05
C ILE A 30 -13.38 -11.53 30.32
N HIS A 31 -12.84 -12.11 31.41
CA HIS A 31 -13.56 -12.19 32.68
C HIS A 31 -13.90 -10.80 33.26
N LYS A 32 -12.96 -9.85 33.16
CA LYS A 32 -13.10 -8.49 33.70
C LYS A 32 -14.16 -7.66 32.98
N HIS A 33 -14.31 -7.82 31.67
CA HIS A 33 -15.21 -7.00 30.85
C HIS A 33 -16.54 -7.68 30.52
N GLN A 34 -16.66 -9.00 30.76
CA GLN A 34 -17.89 -9.77 30.64
C GLN A 34 -18.00 -10.73 31.84
N PRO A 35 -18.35 -10.24 33.05
CA PRO A 35 -18.37 -11.07 34.27
C PRO A 35 -19.43 -12.18 34.24
N ASP A 36 -20.41 -12.09 33.34
CA ASP A 36 -21.38 -13.14 33.07
C ASP A 36 -20.81 -14.32 32.28
N LEU A 37 -19.61 -14.18 31.68
CA LEU A 37 -18.81 -15.29 31.18
C LEU A 37 -18.05 -15.95 32.33
N VAL A 38 -18.58 -17.07 32.82
CA VAL A 38 -17.86 -17.92 33.78
C VAL A 38 -16.82 -18.72 33.02
N LEU A 39 -15.55 -18.32 33.15
CA LEU A 39 -14.39 -19.03 32.60
C LEU A 39 -13.91 -20.06 33.61
N GLU A 40 -14.10 -21.35 33.33
CA GLU A 40 -13.42 -22.44 34.04
C GLU A 40 -12.16 -22.80 33.24
N HIS A 41 -10.97 -22.63 33.83
CA HIS A 41 -9.70 -22.97 33.19
C HIS A 41 -9.39 -24.46 33.29
N LEU A 42 -9.08 -25.08 32.15
CA LEU A 42 -8.36 -26.36 32.09
C LEU A 42 -7.03 -26.11 31.39
N VAL A 43 -6.02 -25.72 32.17
CA VAL A 43 -4.63 -25.64 31.70
C VAL A 43 -3.99 -27.00 31.96
N ALA A 44 -3.53 -27.66 30.91
CA ALA A 44 -2.70 -28.86 31.02
C ALA A 44 -1.28 -28.45 31.45
N GLY A 45 -1.04 -28.39 32.77
CA GLY A 45 0.25 -28.09 33.37
C GLY A 45 0.09 -27.31 34.69
N ASP A 46 0.38 -27.96 35.82
CA ASP A 46 0.16 -27.50 37.20
C ASP A 46 0.51 -26.00 37.44
N THR A 47 -0.34 -25.20 38.10
CA THR A 47 -0.44 -25.17 39.57
C THR A 47 -1.76 -24.52 40.06
N LYS A 48 -2.75 -25.37 40.39
CA LYS A 48 -4.00 -25.16 41.18
C LYS A 48 -4.85 -23.88 40.94
N PRO A 49 -6.14 -24.06 40.56
CA PRO A 49 -7.18 -24.27 41.58
C PRO A 49 -8.12 -25.46 41.28
N SER A 50 -8.56 -26.15 42.36
CA SER A 50 -9.52 -27.26 42.43
C SER A 50 -9.70 -28.13 41.17
N ARG A 51 -9.03 -29.29 41.16
CA ARG A 51 -9.25 -30.42 40.24
C ARG A 51 -10.73 -30.65 39.97
N ILE A 52 -11.19 -30.19 38.82
CA ILE A 52 -12.26 -30.86 38.11
C ILE A 52 -11.57 -31.68 37.04
N ASP A 53 -11.62 -33.00 37.18
CA ASP A 53 -11.23 -33.93 36.14
C ASP A 53 -12.11 -33.66 34.90
N PRO A 54 -11.54 -33.30 33.73
CA PRO A 54 -12.30 -33.04 32.51
C PRO A 54 -13.29 -34.15 32.20
N ALA A 55 -12.92 -35.41 32.43
CA ALA A 55 -13.79 -36.57 32.22
C ALA A 55 -15.01 -36.55 33.17
N GLN A 56 -14.79 -36.35 34.48
CA GLN A 56 -15.86 -36.26 35.48
C GLN A 56 -16.78 -35.05 35.31
N TRP A 57 -16.35 -34.03 34.56
CA TRP A 57 -17.16 -32.87 34.24
C TRP A 57 -18.05 -33.11 33.02
N PHE A 58 -17.53 -33.78 31.99
CA PHE A 58 -18.32 -34.19 30.82
C PHE A 58 -19.44 -35.18 31.22
N ASP A 59 -19.16 -36.12 32.12
CA ASP A 59 -20.17 -37.06 32.65
C ASP A 59 -21.31 -36.37 33.41
N ARG A 60 -21.02 -35.23 34.07
CA ARG A 60 -22.03 -34.40 34.75
C ARG A 60 -22.91 -33.60 33.77
N MET A 61 -22.38 -33.28 32.58
CA MET A 61 -23.09 -32.55 31.52
C MET A 61 -24.07 -33.45 30.77
N GLU A 62 -23.72 -34.71 30.50
CA GLU A 62 -24.65 -35.69 29.92
C GLU A 62 -25.80 -36.05 30.84
N SER A 63 -25.57 -36.03 32.16
CA SER A 63 -26.56 -36.43 33.18
C SER A 63 -27.49 -35.29 33.66
N ALA A 64 -27.23 -34.03 33.32
CA ALA A 64 -28.05 -32.89 33.74
C ALA A 64 -29.30 -32.67 32.85
N HIS A 65 -30.50 -32.71 33.45
CA HIS A 65 -31.76 -32.34 32.78
C HIS A 65 -31.73 -30.89 32.27
N ARG A 66 -31.87 -30.69 30.97
CA ARG A 66 -31.73 -29.39 30.30
C ARG A 66 -33.06 -28.59 30.30
N PRO A 67 -33.10 -27.32 30.79
CA PRO A 67 -34.26 -26.44 30.56
C PRO A 67 -34.28 -25.92 29.11
N ALA A 68 -35.49 -25.61 28.59
CA ALA A 68 -35.73 -25.18 27.21
C ALA A 68 -34.87 -23.96 26.79
N TRP A 69 -34.41 -23.94 25.53
CA TRP A 69 -33.58 -22.89 24.96
C TRP A 69 -34.41 -21.71 24.44
N ASP A 70 -33.92 -20.49 24.65
CA ASP A 70 -34.43 -19.27 24.03
C ASP A 70 -33.46 -18.83 22.90
N PRO A 71 -33.83 -18.99 21.62
CA PRO A 71 -32.98 -18.65 20.48
C PRO A 71 -32.56 -17.18 20.44
N GLN A 72 -33.37 -16.28 21.00
CA GLN A 72 -33.09 -14.85 20.99
C GLN A 72 -31.95 -14.50 21.97
N ARG A 73 -31.86 -15.20 23.10
CA ARG A 73 -30.77 -15.00 24.08
C ARG A 73 -29.42 -15.52 23.62
N GLY A 74 -29.37 -16.67 22.94
CA GLY A 74 -28.12 -17.21 22.41
C GLY A 74 -27.54 -16.34 21.29
N ARG A 75 -28.43 -15.84 20.41
CA ARG A 75 -28.06 -14.93 19.33
C ARG A 75 -27.59 -13.57 19.87
N ALA A 76 -28.31 -13.03 20.86
CA ALA A 76 -27.90 -11.81 21.56
C ALA A 76 -26.56 -11.95 22.29
N SER A 77 -26.23 -13.13 22.85
CA SER A 77 -24.93 -13.36 23.51
C SER A 77 -23.77 -13.40 22.51
N ILE A 78 -23.99 -13.99 21.33
CA ILE A 78 -23.00 -14.01 20.25
C ILE A 78 -22.86 -12.63 19.61
N GLU A 79 -23.97 -11.91 19.39
CA GLU A 79 -23.96 -10.54 18.88
C GLU A 79 -23.33 -9.57 19.89
N ALA A 80 -23.51 -9.78 21.20
CA ALA A 80 -22.84 -9.02 22.25
C ALA A 80 -21.34 -9.32 22.30
N LEU A 81 -20.93 -10.58 22.13
CA LEU A 81 -19.51 -10.94 21.99
C LEU A 81 -18.92 -10.33 20.71
N ASP A 82 -19.59 -10.43 19.57
CA ASP A 82 -19.19 -9.86 18.28
C ASP A 82 -19.14 -8.32 18.34
N ALA A 83 -20.07 -7.67 19.03
CA ALA A 83 -20.07 -6.22 19.29
C ALA A 83 -18.96 -5.79 20.27
N ALA A 84 -18.69 -6.57 21.31
CA ALA A 84 -17.58 -6.33 22.23
C ALA A 84 -16.22 -6.51 21.53
N LEU A 85 -16.07 -7.54 20.69
CA LEU A 85 -14.86 -7.79 19.90
C LEU A 85 -14.65 -6.68 18.84
N ARG A 86 -15.72 -6.19 18.20
CA ARG A 86 -15.69 -5.03 17.30
C ARG A 86 -15.34 -3.72 18.03
N SER A 87 -15.87 -3.51 19.24
CA SER A 87 -15.55 -2.34 20.07
C SER A 87 -14.08 -2.30 20.49
N VAL A 88 -13.45 -3.46 20.75
CA VAL A 88 -12.01 -3.56 21.06
C VAL A 88 -11.14 -3.31 19.82
N ALA A 89 -11.55 -3.82 18.66
CA ALA A 89 -10.85 -3.59 17.40
C ALA A 89 -10.89 -2.11 16.97
N ALA A 90 -11.99 -1.41 17.27
CA ALA A 90 -12.18 0.01 16.95
C ALA A 90 -11.43 0.96 17.91
N ASN A 91 -11.26 0.60 19.18
CA ASN A 91 -10.72 1.51 20.20
C ASN A 91 -9.21 1.39 20.46
N GLY A 92 -8.50 0.47 19.79
CA GLY A 92 -7.03 0.42 19.81
C GLY A 92 -6.37 0.22 21.18
N GLN A 93 -7.10 -0.09 22.26
CA GLN A 93 -6.52 -0.30 23.58
C GLN A 93 -5.64 -1.54 23.57
N ALA A 94 -4.33 -1.30 23.48
CA ALA A 94 -3.32 -2.31 23.78
C ALA A 94 -3.53 -2.78 25.22
N MET A 95 -3.69 -4.08 25.40
CA MET A 95 -3.35 -4.67 26.69
C MET A 95 -1.86 -4.44 26.91
N ALA A 96 -1.51 -3.73 27.98
CA ALA A 96 -0.16 -3.79 28.53
C ALA A 96 -0.17 -4.78 29.70
N PRO A 97 0.32 -6.02 29.49
CA PRO A 97 1.06 -6.75 30.48
C PRO A 97 2.50 -6.96 30.00
N SER A 98 3.36 -7.31 30.93
CA SER A 98 4.82 -7.23 30.82
C SER A 98 5.49 -8.13 29.78
N ASN A 99 4.78 -8.84 28.89
CA ASN A 99 5.34 -9.67 27.79
C ASN A 99 4.31 -9.96 26.66
N GLY A 100 4.37 -9.23 25.54
CA GLY A 100 3.74 -9.59 24.24
C GLY A 100 2.33 -9.02 23.96
N THR A 101 2.14 -8.39 22.79
CA THR A 101 0.88 -7.74 22.36
C THR A 101 0.00 -8.67 21.50
N TYR A 102 -1.25 -8.90 21.91
CA TYR A 102 -2.26 -9.65 21.14
C TYR A 102 -3.41 -8.72 20.72
N ARG A 103 -3.82 -8.74 19.44
CA ARG A 103 -4.94 -7.93 18.90
C ARG A 103 -5.90 -8.81 18.10
N LEU A 104 -7.19 -8.76 18.43
CA LEU A 104 -8.28 -9.33 17.63
C LEU A 104 -8.36 -8.57 16.29
N ARG A 105 -8.17 -9.27 15.17
CA ARG A 105 -7.96 -8.65 13.84
C ARG A 105 -9.17 -8.73 12.92
N GLN A 106 -9.71 -9.92 12.65
CA GLN A 106 -10.83 -10.11 11.71
C GLN A 106 -11.48 -11.50 11.81
N VAL A 107 -12.74 -11.64 11.38
CA VAL A 107 -13.37 -12.96 11.16
C VAL A 107 -12.78 -13.57 9.89
N LEU A 108 -12.17 -14.75 10.00
CA LEU A 108 -11.48 -15.43 8.90
C LEU A 108 -12.41 -16.36 8.10
N GLY A 109 -13.52 -16.80 8.69
CA GLY A 109 -14.51 -17.62 8.00
C GLY A 109 -15.66 -18.05 8.92
N ARG A 110 -16.81 -18.37 8.31
CA ARG A 110 -17.99 -18.96 8.97
C ARG A 110 -18.35 -20.25 8.24
N GLY A 111 -18.48 -21.36 8.96
CA GLY A 111 -18.80 -22.67 8.39
C GLY A 111 -19.70 -23.50 9.31
N GLY A 112 -20.08 -24.71 8.88
CA GLY A 112 -21.00 -25.60 9.62
C GLY A 112 -20.50 -26.11 10.99
N GLN A 113 -19.23 -25.83 11.33
CA GLN A 113 -18.58 -26.16 12.61
C GLN A 113 -18.27 -24.90 13.45
N GLY A 114 -18.82 -23.73 13.10
CA GLY A 114 -18.65 -22.47 13.83
C GLY A 114 -17.91 -21.34 13.08
N THR A 115 -17.61 -20.27 13.80
CA THR A 115 -16.99 -19.02 13.32
C THR A 115 -15.52 -18.94 13.72
N VAL A 116 -14.60 -18.73 12.78
CA VAL A 116 -13.16 -18.62 13.04
C VAL A 116 -12.73 -17.15 13.01
N ILE A 117 -12.03 -16.70 14.05
CA ILE A 117 -11.61 -15.30 14.25
C ILE A 117 -10.09 -15.25 14.40
N GLY A 118 -9.41 -14.39 13.64
CA GLY A 118 -7.98 -14.13 13.82
C GLY A 118 -7.74 -13.27 15.07
N VAL A 119 -6.95 -13.80 16.02
CA VAL A 119 -6.70 -13.12 17.32
C VAL A 119 -5.24 -12.70 17.52
N HIS A 120 -4.34 -13.19 16.66
CA HIS A 120 -2.93 -12.86 16.55
C HIS A 120 -2.43 -13.28 15.14
N PRO A 121 -1.33 -12.74 14.60
CA PRO A 121 -0.74 -13.27 13.36
C PRO A 121 -0.57 -14.79 13.33
N ALA A 122 -0.25 -15.39 14.48
CA ALA A 122 -0.03 -16.82 14.65
C ALA A 122 -1.23 -17.61 15.23
N TRP A 123 -2.34 -16.98 15.63
CA TRP A 123 -3.43 -17.64 16.37
C TRP A 123 -4.83 -17.28 15.86
N VAL A 124 -5.73 -18.27 15.90
CA VAL A 124 -7.16 -18.12 15.58
C VAL A 124 -8.03 -18.68 16.69
N LEU A 125 -9.20 -18.08 16.88
CA LEU A 125 -10.24 -18.50 17.81
C LEU A 125 -11.42 -19.04 17.00
N LYS A 126 -11.69 -20.34 17.10
CA LYS A 126 -12.87 -21.00 16.52
C LYS A 126 -14.00 -20.99 17.57
N LEU A 127 -14.96 -20.10 17.39
CA LEU A 127 -16.21 -20.05 18.15
C LEU A 127 -17.17 -21.12 17.63
N ILE A 128 -17.50 -22.09 18.47
CA ILE A 128 -18.49 -23.12 18.18
C ILE A 128 -19.87 -22.56 18.58
N GLU A 129 -20.82 -22.59 17.65
CA GLU A 129 -22.19 -22.13 17.87
C GLU A 129 -22.86 -22.88 19.04
N PRO A 130 -23.93 -22.34 19.67
CA PRO A 130 -24.50 -22.94 20.86
C PRO A 130 -24.98 -24.37 20.55
N LEU A 131 -24.48 -25.36 21.31
CA LEU A 131 -24.76 -26.82 21.22
C LEU A 131 -26.25 -27.22 21.15
N ARG A 132 -27.18 -26.27 21.29
CA ARG A 132 -28.64 -26.45 21.24
C ARG A 132 -29.24 -26.23 19.84
N SER A 133 -28.48 -25.60 18.93
CA SER A 133 -28.87 -25.36 17.53
C SER A 133 -28.33 -26.42 16.56
N LEU A 134 -27.29 -27.14 16.96
CA LEU A 134 -26.70 -28.25 16.22
C LEU A 134 -27.41 -29.57 16.57
N PRO A 135 -27.58 -30.50 15.61
CA PRO A 135 -28.00 -31.88 15.90
C PRO A 135 -27.17 -32.48 17.05
N ARG A 136 -27.80 -33.28 17.91
CA ARG A 136 -27.16 -33.85 19.12
C ARG A 136 -25.85 -34.57 18.79
N GLU A 137 -25.76 -35.20 17.62
CA GLU A 137 -24.55 -35.89 17.18
C GLU A 137 -23.36 -34.92 16.94
N ILE A 138 -23.60 -33.74 16.35
CA ILE A 138 -22.54 -32.74 16.07
C ILE A 138 -22.03 -32.11 17.37
N SER A 139 -22.95 -31.80 18.28
CA SER A 139 -22.62 -31.28 19.62
C SER A 139 -21.74 -32.25 20.44
N ILE A 140 -21.90 -33.56 20.26
CA ILE A 140 -21.10 -34.57 20.95
C ILE A 140 -19.73 -34.69 20.28
N ALA A 141 -19.66 -34.68 18.95
CA ALA A 141 -18.40 -34.76 18.19
C ALA A 141 -17.46 -33.56 18.46
N GLU A 142 -17.98 -32.34 18.50
CA GLU A 142 -17.17 -31.14 18.77
C GLU A 142 -16.74 -31.03 20.24
N ALA A 143 -17.59 -31.48 21.17
CA ALA A 143 -17.22 -31.61 22.59
C ALA A 143 -16.16 -32.69 22.83
N HIS A 144 -16.23 -33.77 22.05
CA HIS A 144 -15.24 -34.85 22.03
C HIS A 144 -13.90 -34.38 21.46
N GLU A 145 -13.90 -33.62 20.36
CA GLU A 145 -12.69 -32.99 19.79
C GLU A 145 -11.95 -32.14 20.83
N GLY A 146 -12.67 -31.26 21.54
CA GLY A 146 -12.08 -30.44 22.60
C GLY A 146 -11.52 -31.25 23.77
N ARG A 147 -12.17 -32.36 24.14
CA ARG A 147 -11.71 -33.26 25.21
C ARG A 147 -10.42 -33.98 24.83
N VAL A 148 -10.41 -34.60 23.64
CA VAL A 148 -9.26 -35.35 23.12
C VAL A 148 -8.06 -34.42 23.00
N ALA A 149 -8.26 -33.27 22.38
CA ALA A 149 -7.19 -32.32 22.12
C ALA A 149 -6.60 -31.70 23.40
N ALA A 150 -7.40 -31.48 24.45
CA ALA A 150 -6.90 -31.06 25.77
C ALA A 150 -6.02 -32.13 26.45
N GLY A 151 -6.26 -33.41 26.17
CA GLY A 151 -5.49 -34.54 26.70
C GLY A 151 -4.15 -34.80 25.99
N VAL A 152 -3.88 -34.14 24.86
CA VAL A 152 -2.69 -34.36 24.00
C VAL A 152 -1.89 -33.10 23.72
N ALA A 153 -1.86 -32.14 24.66
CA ALA A 153 -1.20 -30.84 24.49
C ALA A 153 0.31 -30.91 24.15
N GLU A 154 1.00 -32.01 24.46
CA GLU A 154 2.41 -32.23 24.11
C GLU A 154 2.62 -32.81 22.68
N VAL A 155 1.54 -33.13 21.97
CA VAL A 155 1.57 -33.66 20.60
C VAL A 155 1.57 -32.50 19.59
N LYS A 156 2.18 -32.68 18.41
CA LYS A 156 2.16 -31.73 17.28
C LYS A 156 0.74 -31.56 16.69
N THR A 157 -0.19 -31.04 17.47
CA THR A 157 -1.55 -30.68 17.08
C THR A 157 -1.68 -29.16 16.99
N SER A 158 -2.67 -28.69 16.24
CA SER A 158 -2.92 -27.24 16.10
C SER A 158 -3.71 -26.64 17.26
N LEU A 159 -4.33 -27.44 18.13
CA LEU A 159 -5.15 -26.93 19.24
C LEU A 159 -4.31 -26.66 20.49
N ASN A 160 -4.48 -25.48 21.07
CA ASN A 160 -3.74 -25.09 22.28
C ASN A 160 -4.64 -24.78 23.50
N LEU A 161 -5.92 -24.41 23.33
CA LEU A 161 -6.82 -24.13 24.47
C LEU A 161 -8.31 -24.35 24.13
N VAL A 162 -9.08 -24.85 25.10
CA VAL A 162 -10.55 -24.88 25.09
C VAL A 162 -11.09 -23.83 26.07
N VAL A 163 -11.98 -22.95 25.61
CA VAL A 163 -12.59 -21.86 26.39
C VAL A 163 -14.10 -22.07 26.46
N ARG A 164 -14.67 -22.01 27.68
CA ARG A 164 -16.10 -22.19 27.95
C ARG A 164 -16.78 -20.86 28.27
N GLY A 165 -17.94 -20.61 27.64
CA GLY A 165 -18.93 -19.60 28.06
C GLY A 165 -20.21 -20.22 28.63
N LYS A 166 -21.14 -19.41 29.15
CA LYS A 166 -22.45 -19.90 29.66
C LYS A 166 -23.29 -20.60 28.57
N GLU A 167 -23.14 -20.20 27.30
CA GLU A 167 -23.94 -20.72 26.17
C GLU A 167 -23.14 -21.12 24.91
N TYR A 168 -21.80 -21.11 24.94
CA TYR A 168 -20.95 -21.40 23.77
C TYR A 168 -19.58 -22.00 24.15
N PHE A 169 -18.90 -22.59 23.17
CA PHE A 169 -17.52 -23.09 23.27
C PHE A 169 -16.62 -22.34 22.30
N ALA A 170 -15.36 -22.14 22.66
CA ALA A 170 -14.37 -21.58 21.76
C ALA A 170 -13.05 -22.35 21.85
N LEU A 171 -12.42 -22.58 20.71
CA LEU A 171 -11.14 -23.26 20.58
C LEU A 171 -10.09 -22.25 20.12
N LEU A 172 -9.01 -22.09 20.90
CA LEU A 172 -7.84 -21.32 20.44
C LEU A 172 -6.90 -22.27 19.70
N VAL A 173 -6.78 -22.06 18.40
CA VAL A 173 -6.04 -22.90 17.46
C VAL A 173 -4.90 -22.08 16.87
N GLU A 174 -3.77 -22.71 16.62
CA GLU A 174 -2.68 -22.13 15.86
C GLU A 174 -3.14 -21.82 14.43
N ARG A 175 -2.77 -20.66 13.90
CA ARG A 175 -3.15 -20.28 12.54
C ARG A 175 -2.31 -21.06 11.54
N LEU A 176 -2.99 -21.82 10.68
CA LEU A 176 -2.36 -22.56 9.59
C LEU A 176 -2.14 -21.67 8.37
N ARG A 177 -0.97 -21.78 7.75
CA ARG A 177 -0.59 -21.12 6.50
C ARG A 177 -1.19 -21.82 5.29
N ALA A 178 -1.19 -23.16 5.28
CA ALA A 178 -1.71 -23.99 4.18
C ALA A 178 -1.98 -25.43 4.64
N LYS A 179 -2.76 -26.20 3.86
CA LYS A 179 -2.98 -27.63 4.10
C LYS A 179 -2.01 -28.47 3.28
N LEU A 180 -1.74 -29.69 3.75
CA LEU A 180 -0.86 -30.63 3.04
C LEU A 180 -1.41 -30.94 1.64
N ALA A 181 -2.74 -31.02 1.51
CA ALA A 181 -3.40 -31.23 0.22
C ALA A 181 -3.10 -30.11 -0.79
N ASP A 182 -3.30 -28.85 -0.41
CA ASP A 182 -3.12 -27.70 -1.30
C ASP A 182 -1.64 -27.55 -1.70
N ARG A 183 -0.72 -27.73 -0.74
CA ARG A 183 0.72 -27.55 -0.95
C ARG A 183 1.33 -28.60 -1.88
N LEU A 184 0.92 -29.86 -1.75
CA LEU A 184 1.43 -30.95 -2.58
C LEU A 184 0.93 -30.87 -4.02
N ASP A 185 -0.16 -30.17 -4.31
CA ASP A 185 -0.70 -30.01 -5.66
C ASP A 185 -0.21 -28.70 -6.33
N GLU A 186 0.03 -27.64 -5.55
CA GLU A 186 0.48 -26.32 -6.05
C GLU A 186 2.00 -26.20 -6.26
N GLU A 187 2.84 -26.93 -5.52
CA GLU A 187 4.30 -26.75 -5.54
C GLU A 187 5.12 -27.97 -6.01
N GLY A 188 6.20 -27.72 -6.76
CA GLY A 188 7.16 -28.73 -7.20
C GLY A 188 8.13 -29.20 -6.11
N TRP A 189 7.62 -29.70 -4.97
CA TRP A 189 8.46 -30.11 -3.84
C TRP A 189 9.56 -31.10 -4.21
N SER A 190 10.78 -30.83 -3.73
CA SER A 190 11.92 -31.73 -3.83
C SER A 190 11.68 -33.02 -3.02
N LEU A 191 12.43 -34.08 -3.33
CA LEU A 191 12.37 -35.33 -2.56
C LEU A 191 12.71 -35.10 -1.07
N GLU A 192 13.62 -34.18 -0.77
CA GLU A 192 14.00 -33.87 0.62
C GLU A 192 12.86 -33.20 1.39
N GLN A 193 12.17 -32.24 0.76
CA GLN A 193 11.01 -31.57 1.35
C GLN A 193 9.88 -32.58 1.62
N ARG A 194 9.63 -33.49 0.68
CA ARG A 194 8.63 -34.57 0.83
C ARG A 194 8.98 -35.54 1.96
N LEU A 195 10.22 -35.98 2.05
CA LEU A 195 10.67 -36.87 3.13
C LEU A 195 10.65 -36.17 4.49
N THR A 196 10.97 -34.88 4.53
CA THR A 196 10.89 -34.07 5.76
C THR A 196 9.44 -33.93 6.22
N ALA A 197 8.53 -33.56 5.31
CA ALA A 197 7.10 -33.52 5.61
C ALA A 197 6.58 -34.89 6.09
N LEU A 198 6.94 -35.98 5.42
CA LEU A 198 6.53 -37.33 5.82
C LEU A 198 7.04 -37.70 7.22
N VAL A 199 8.30 -37.38 7.56
CA VAL A 199 8.83 -37.58 8.92
C VAL A 199 8.00 -36.82 9.95
N GLU A 200 7.72 -35.55 9.71
CA GLU A 200 6.98 -34.71 10.65
C GLU A 200 5.53 -35.15 10.84
N VAL A 201 4.87 -35.58 9.77
CA VAL A 201 3.52 -36.15 9.81
C VAL A 201 3.49 -37.42 10.66
N VAL A 202 4.41 -38.36 10.40
CA VAL A 202 4.48 -39.61 11.16
C VAL A 202 4.86 -39.34 12.63
N GLU A 203 5.72 -38.36 12.90
CA GLU A 203 6.02 -37.89 14.27
C GLU A 203 4.79 -37.35 14.99
N ALA A 204 3.95 -36.58 14.30
CA ALA A 204 2.74 -36.02 14.89
C ALA A 204 1.74 -37.13 15.27
N VAL A 205 1.52 -38.11 14.38
CA VAL A 205 0.64 -39.26 14.65
C VAL A 205 1.22 -40.16 15.73
N GLN A 206 2.54 -40.37 15.75
CA GLN A 206 3.21 -41.06 16.85
C GLN A 206 2.93 -40.40 18.20
N GLY A 207 2.90 -39.07 18.26
CA GLY A 207 2.56 -38.36 19.49
C GLY A 207 1.17 -38.75 20.01
N LEU A 208 0.17 -38.89 19.14
CA LEU A 208 -1.16 -39.38 19.52
C LEU A 208 -1.11 -40.81 20.05
N HIS A 209 -0.41 -41.71 19.35
CA HIS A 209 -0.29 -43.12 19.76
C HIS A 209 0.48 -43.31 21.07
N ARG A 210 1.27 -42.31 21.50
CA ARG A 210 2.02 -42.31 22.76
C ARG A 210 1.31 -41.60 23.90
N SER A 211 0.14 -40.99 23.63
CA SER A 211 -0.65 -40.40 24.70
C SER A 211 -1.05 -41.46 25.74
N PRO A 212 -1.36 -41.06 26.99
CA PRO A 212 -1.76 -42.00 28.04
C PRO A 212 -2.90 -42.94 27.63
N ASP A 213 -3.81 -42.44 26.79
CA ASP A 213 -4.99 -43.18 26.31
C ASP A 213 -4.79 -43.86 24.96
N GLN A 214 -3.57 -43.87 24.42
CA GLN A 214 -3.18 -44.45 23.12
C GLN A 214 -4.18 -44.08 22.01
N LEU A 215 -4.32 -42.78 21.77
CA LEU A 215 -5.33 -42.25 20.86
C LEU A 215 -5.00 -42.55 19.39
N CYS A 216 -6.01 -42.95 18.64
CA CYS A 216 -6.00 -43.12 17.19
C CYS A 216 -6.89 -42.02 16.57
N HIS A 217 -6.42 -41.34 15.53
CA HIS A 217 -7.11 -40.23 14.87
C HIS A 217 -8.29 -40.70 14.00
N LEU A 218 -8.18 -41.85 13.33
CA LEU A 218 -9.23 -42.53 12.54
C LEU A 218 -9.76 -41.81 11.29
N ASP A 219 -9.38 -40.55 11.09
CA ASP A 219 -9.68 -39.73 9.90
C ASP A 219 -8.40 -39.02 9.38
N LEU A 220 -7.28 -39.75 9.36
CA LEU A 220 -6.03 -39.22 8.80
C LEU A 220 -6.13 -39.12 7.29
N LYS A 221 -6.18 -37.87 6.81
CA LYS A 221 -6.11 -37.53 5.40
C LYS A 221 -5.34 -36.22 5.23
N PRO A 222 -4.81 -35.94 4.04
CA PRO A 222 -4.02 -34.74 3.82
C PRO A 222 -4.76 -33.42 4.03
N ALA A 223 -6.09 -33.44 3.92
CA ALA A 223 -6.94 -32.30 4.23
C ALA A 223 -7.02 -31.98 5.73
N ASN A 224 -6.58 -32.89 6.61
CA ASN A 224 -6.57 -32.78 8.07
C ASN A 224 -5.14 -32.59 8.63
N ILE A 225 -4.18 -32.27 7.74
CA ILE A 225 -2.78 -31.99 8.08
C ILE A 225 -2.43 -30.59 7.58
N GLY A 226 -1.96 -29.72 8.47
CA GLY A 226 -1.74 -28.31 8.18
C GLY A 226 -0.33 -27.85 8.52
N GLN A 227 0.20 -26.89 7.77
CA GLN A 227 1.47 -26.23 8.06
C GLN A 227 1.21 -24.91 8.76
N ASN A 228 1.87 -24.65 9.89
CA ASN A 228 1.81 -23.33 10.54
C ASN A 228 2.69 -22.29 9.81
N TYR A 229 2.72 -21.05 10.30
CA TYR A 229 3.57 -20.00 9.72
C TYR A 229 5.07 -20.17 10.02
N ALA A 230 5.43 -20.99 11.01
CA ALA A 230 6.82 -21.36 11.30
C ALA A 230 7.35 -22.48 10.37
N GLY A 231 6.46 -23.18 9.65
CA GLY A 231 6.80 -24.24 8.72
C GLY A 231 6.59 -25.67 9.24
N ASP A 232 6.11 -25.84 10.48
CA ASP A 232 5.87 -27.17 11.07
C ASP A 232 4.55 -27.78 10.60
N TRP A 233 4.55 -29.10 10.37
CA TRP A 233 3.34 -29.88 10.12
C TRP A 233 2.62 -30.26 11.43
N LYS A 234 1.31 -29.99 11.49
CA LYS A 234 0.42 -30.22 12.64
C LYS A 234 -0.83 -31.01 12.22
N LEU A 235 -1.35 -31.83 13.14
CA LEU A 235 -2.65 -32.49 12.99
C LEU A 235 -3.79 -31.56 13.42
N PHE A 236 -4.94 -31.68 12.76
CA PHE A 236 -6.18 -30.98 13.13
C PHE A 236 -7.41 -31.84 12.77
N ASP A 237 -8.58 -31.48 13.30
CA ASP A 237 -9.84 -32.25 13.19
C ASP A 237 -9.80 -33.60 13.95
N LEU A 238 -9.70 -33.50 15.28
CA LEU A 238 -9.64 -34.67 16.18
C LEU A 238 -11.03 -35.20 16.57
N GLY A 239 -12.11 -34.77 15.89
CA GLY A 239 -13.48 -35.14 16.23
C GLY A 239 -13.79 -36.63 16.11
N SER A 240 -13.00 -37.37 15.33
CA SER A 240 -13.14 -38.84 15.16
C SER A 240 -12.15 -39.65 16.01
N ALA A 241 -11.29 -39.01 16.78
CA ALA A 241 -10.20 -39.69 17.46
C ALA A 241 -10.68 -40.51 18.67
N LEU A 242 -10.23 -41.75 18.82
CA LEU A 242 -10.67 -42.65 19.89
C LEU A 242 -9.50 -43.40 20.51
N SER A 243 -9.64 -43.82 21.76
CA SER A 243 -8.63 -44.63 22.46
C SER A 243 -8.54 -46.03 21.86
N ALA A 244 -7.32 -46.56 21.75
CA ALA A 244 -7.12 -47.95 21.34
C ALA A 244 -7.88 -48.92 22.26
N GLY A 245 -8.50 -49.95 21.68
CA GLY A 245 -9.35 -50.89 22.40
C GLY A 245 -10.82 -50.46 22.55
N THR A 246 -11.18 -49.24 22.15
CA THR A 246 -12.60 -48.80 22.12
C THR A 246 -13.36 -49.57 21.04
N GLY A 247 -14.51 -50.13 21.37
CA GLY A 247 -15.42 -50.74 20.41
C GLY A 247 -16.55 -49.78 20.06
N GLU A 248 -16.69 -49.44 18.78
CA GLU A 248 -17.74 -48.56 18.28
C GLU A 248 -18.61 -49.31 17.27
N GLU A 249 -19.93 -49.10 17.30
CA GLU A 249 -20.83 -49.70 16.31
C GLU A 249 -20.44 -49.28 14.88
N LYS A 250 -19.93 -48.05 14.71
CA LYS A 250 -19.52 -47.53 13.41
C LYS A 250 -18.38 -46.51 13.54
N LEU A 251 -17.22 -46.84 12.97
CA LEU A 251 -16.07 -45.92 12.88
C LEU A 251 -16.20 -44.94 11.70
N HIS A 252 -15.52 -43.80 11.80
CA HIS A 252 -15.39 -42.81 10.73
C HIS A 252 -14.72 -43.43 9.49
N ARG A 253 -15.13 -43.00 8.28
CA ARG A 253 -14.61 -43.52 7.01
C ARG A 253 -14.33 -42.39 6.03
N SER A 254 -13.09 -42.35 5.53
CA SER A 254 -12.61 -41.47 4.48
C SER A 254 -12.13 -42.29 3.30
N ALA A 255 -12.85 -42.18 2.18
CA ALA A 255 -12.49 -42.89 0.95
C ALA A 255 -11.07 -42.54 0.51
N GLY A 256 -10.28 -43.55 0.16
CA GLY A 256 -8.88 -43.40 -0.24
C GLY A 256 -7.86 -43.47 0.90
N PHE A 257 -8.29 -43.36 2.17
CA PHE A 257 -7.38 -43.31 3.32
C PHE A 257 -7.73 -44.32 4.43
N SER A 258 -9.01 -44.62 4.67
CA SER A 258 -9.42 -45.54 5.74
C SER A 258 -9.00 -46.99 5.52
N ALA A 259 -8.63 -47.66 6.61
CA ALA A 259 -8.28 -49.07 6.65
C ALA A 259 -9.51 -49.97 6.41
N PRO A 260 -9.35 -51.18 5.81
CA PRO A 260 -10.46 -52.09 5.50
C PRO A 260 -11.26 -52.50 6.74
N GLU A 261 -10.62 -52.68 7.88
CA GLU A 261 -11.29 -53.05 9.13
C GLU A 261 -12.20 -51.94 9.70
N GLN A 262 -12.03 -50.68 9.30
CA GLN A 262 -12.96 -49.59 9.69
C GLN A 262 -14.34 -49.73 9.04
N GLU A 263 -14.49 -50.62 8.04
CA GLU A 263 -15.78 -50.93 7.42
C GLU A 263 -16.64 -51.86 8.28
N ILE A 264 -16.01 -52.64 9.16
CA ILE A 264 -16.66 -53.68 9.97
C ILE A 264 -17.40 -53.00 11.13
N ASP A 265 -18.72 -53.23 11.20
CA ASP A 265 -19.52 -52.73 12.32
C ASP A 265 -19.07 -53.42 13.63
N GLY A 266 -18.81 -52.63 14.68
CA GLY A 266 -18.26 -53.14 15.94
C GLY A 266 -16.74 -53.32 15.96
N ALA A 267 -16.00 -52.78 14.97
CA ALA A 267 -14.55 -52.83 14.95
C ALA A 267 -13.92 -52.21 16.21
N ILE A 268 -12.90 -52.88 16.74
CA ILE A 268 -12.09 -52.38 17.86
C ILE A 268 -11.03 -51.44 17.30
N VAL A 269 -10.96 -50.23 17.84
CA VAL A 269 -9.98 -49.22 17.47
C VAL A 269 -8.57 -49.74 17.72
N ASP A 270 -7.73 -49.70 16.69
CA ASP A 270 -6.34 -50.16 16.72
C ASP A 270 -5.44 -49.12 16.02
N PRO A 271 -4.27 -48.75 16.60
CA PRO A 271 -3.31 -47.83 15.99
C PRO A 271 -2.88 -48.18 14.56
N ARG A 272 -3.00 -49.46 14.17
CA ARG A 272 -2.73 -49.95 12.81
C ARG A 272 -3.70 -49.40 11.76
N MET A 273 -4.87 -48.89 12.16
CA MET A 273 -5.80 -48.20 11.29
C MET A 273 -5.23 -46.85 10.81
N ASP A 274 -4.63 -46.09 11.73
CA ASP A 274 -3.91 -44.85 11.40
C ASP A 274 -2.64 -45.12 10.58
N VAL A 275 -1.94 -46.22 10.86
CA VAL A 275 -0.77 -46.65 10.07
C VAL A 275 -1.15 -46.94 8.61
N PHE A 276 -2.32 -47.54 8.35
CA PHE A 276 -2.80 -47.72 6.98
C PHE A 276 -3.02 -46.38 6.28
N SER A 277 -3.66 -45.43 6.98
CA SER A 277 -3.87 -44.07 6.49
C SER A 277 -2.54 -43.36 6.20
N LEU A 278 -1.54 -43.52 7.07
CA LEU A 278 -0.17 -43.03 6.85
C LEU A 278 0.49 -43.69 5.63
N GLY A 279 0.23 -44.97 5.35
CA GLY A 279 0.68 -45.64 4.13
C GLY A 279 0.11 -45.01 2.86
N ALA A 280 -1.20 -44.70 2.87
CA ALA A 280 -1.85 -43.99 1.76
C ALA A 280 -1.34 -42.54 1.60
N ILE A 281 -1.09 -41.83 2.70
CA ILE A 281 -0.50 -40.48 2.68
C ILE A 281 0.94 -40.52 2.18
N ALA A 282 1.76 -41.50 2.61
CA ALA A 282 3.12 -41.68 2.14
C ALA A 282 3.17 -41.97 0.64
N TYR A 283 2.25 -42.82 0.14
CA TYR A 283 2.09 -43.03 -1.30
C TYR A 283 1.86 -41.71 -2.03
N TRP A 284 0.96 -40.88 -1.51
CA TRP A 284 0.61 -39.61 -2.13
C TRP A 284 1.75 -38.59 -2.11
N ILE A 285 2.40 -38.40 -0.96
CA ILE A 285 3.55 -37.50 -0.81
C ILE A 285 4.68 -37.86 -1.79
N LEU A 286 4.97 -39.16 -1.95
CA LEU A 286 6.08 -39.63 -2.78
C LEU A 286 5.75 -39.61 -4.27
N THR A 287 4.49 -39.82 -4.67
CA THR A 287 4.12 -39.96 -6.09
C THR A 287 3.34 -38.78 -6.68
N ARG A 288 2.80 -37.90 -5.84
CA ARG A 288 1.73 -36.92 -6.16
C ARG A 288 0.48 -37.55 -6.80
N ARG A 289 0.27 -38.85 -6.60
CA ARG A 289 -0.93 -39.56 -7.08
C ARG A 289 -1.69 -40.13 -5.90
N SER A 290 -3.02 -39.99 -5.95
CA SER A 290 -3.87 -40.57 -4.91
C SER A 290 -3.63 -42.08 -4.81
N PHE A 291 -3.58 -42.60 -3.60
CA PHE A 291 -3.47 -44.04 -3.35
C PHE A 291 -4.64 -44.79 -4.00
N TRP A 292 -5.86 -44.30 -3.76
CA TRP A 292 -7.06 -44.71 -4.49
C TRP A 292 -7.30 -43.79 -5.69
N PRO A 293 -7.27 -44.31 -6.94
CA PRO A 293 -7.35 -43.47 -8.14
C PRO A 293 -8.74 -42.87 -8.41
N GLY A 294 -9.79 -43.27 -7.67
CA GLY A 294 -11.19 -42.93 -7.97
C GLY A 294 -11.75 -43.71 -9.17
N GLY A 295 -13.09 -43.86 -9.27
CA GLY A 295 -13.75 -44.59 -10.36
C GLY A 295 -15.15 -45.11 -10.03
N ASP A 296 -15.70 -45.99 -10.89
CA ASP A 296 -17.03 -46.62 -10.75
C ASP A 296 -17.10 -47.62 -9.58
N ASP A 297 -15.96 -48.18 -9.15
CA ASP A 297 -15.87 -49.12 -8.04
C ASP A 297 -15.92 -48.41 -6.68
N ARG A 298 -16.66 -48.97 -5.71
CA ARG A 298 -16.65 -48.45 -4.32
C ARG A 298 -15.29 -48.71 -3.67
N TYR A 299 -14.77 -47.75 -2.89
CA TYR A 299 -13.42 -47.78 -2.30
C TYR A 299 -13.03 -49.12 -1.64
N PHE A 300 -13.92 -49.74 -0.86
CA PHE A 300 -13.63 -51.01 -0.19
C PHE A 300 -13.71 -52.24 -1.12
N GLU A 301 -14.54 -52.21 -2.15
CA GLU A 301 -14.54 -53.23 -3.21
C GLU A 301 -13.23 -53.18 -4.01
N TRP A 302 -12.75 -51.96 -4.29
CA TRP A 302 -11.45 -51.73 -4.91
C TRP A 302 -10.28 -52.25 -4.05
N LEU A 303 -10.36 -52.09 -2.71
CA LEU A 303 -9.35 -52.64 -1.81
C LEU A 303 -9.21 -54.16 -1.97
N GLN A 304 -10.30 -54.89 -2.21
CA GLN A 304 -10.26 -56.35 -2.38
C GLN A 304 -9.76 -56.78 -3.78
N GLY A 305 -10.00 -55.98 -4.81
CA GLY A 305 -9.71 -56.35 -6.20
C GLY A 305 -8.38 -55.82 -6.76
N SER A 306 -8.01 -54.57 -6.44
CA SER A 306 -6.96 -53.83 -7.16
C SER A 306 -5.89 -53.21 -6.27
N HIS A 307 -6.02 -53.29 -4.94
CA HIS A 307 -5.01 -52.80 -3.98
C HIS A 307 -3.61 -53.38 -4.21
N ALA A 308 -3.50 -54.70 -4.36
CA ALA A 308 -2.22 -55.37 -4.55
C ALA A 308 -1.51 -54.93 -5.84
N GLN A 309 -2.28 -54.70 -6.91
CA GLN A 309 -1.78 -54.13 -8.16
C GLN A 309 -1.28 -52.71 -7.95
N ARG A 310 -2.05 -51.86 -7.24
CA ARG A 310 -1.67 -50.46 -6.96
C ARG A 310 -0.35 -50.35 -6.19
N LEU A 311 -0.14 -51.23 -5.20
CA LEU A 311 1.14 -51.34 -4.50
C LEU A 311 2.24 -51.92 -5.42
N GLY A 312 1.90 -52.84 -6.32
CA GLY A 312 2.76 -53.34 -7.40
C GLY A 312 3.36 -52.25 -8.29
N GLU A 313 2.58 -51.22 -8.57
CA GLU A 313 2.96 -50.11 -9.47
C GLU A 313 3.79 -49.02 -8.77
N PHE A 314 3.79 -48.99 -7.43
CA PHE A 314 4.37 -47.90 -6.63
C PHE A 314 5.83 -47.59 -6.98
N GLY A 315 6.69 -48.61 -7.07
CA GLY A 315 8.11 -48.39 -7.41
C GLY A 315 8.30 -47.79 -8.80
N ALA A 316 7.42 -48.10 -9.76
CA ALA A 316 7.42 -47.45 -11.07
C ALA A 316 6.89 -46.01 -11.00
N GLU A 317 5.88 -45.74 -10.17
CA GLU A 317 5.38 -44.38 -9.95
C GLU A 317 6.43 -43.49 -9.28
N CYS A 318 7.17 -43.99 -8.29
CA CYS A 318 8.29 -43.30 -7.67
C CYS A 318 9.38 -42.93 -8.69
N ARG A 319 9.74 -43.85 -9.59
CA ARG A 319 10.71 -43.55 -10.66
C ARG A 319 10.16 -42.57 -11.70
N ARG A 320 8.84 -42.48 -11.89
CA ARG A 320 8.25 -41.42 -12.72
C ARG A 320 8.30 -40.06 -12.02
N ALA A 321 8.04 -40.03 -10.72
CA ALA A 321 8.13 -38.81 -9.92
C ALA A 321 9.58 -38.31 -9.76
N PHE A 322 10.53 -39.25 -9.67
CA PHE A 322 11.96 -39.00 -9.50
C PHE A 322 12.79 -39.88 -10.46
N PRO A 323 13.03 -39.43 -11.70
CA PRO A 323 13.67 -40.25 -12.75
C PRO A 323 15.03 -40.87 -12.38
N ASN A 324 15.80 -40.18 -11.53
CA ASN A 324 17.14 -40.62 -11.13
C ASN A 324 17.20 -41.12 -9.68
N VAL A 325 16.06 -41.45 -9.06
CA VAL A 325 16.04 -42.02 -7.71
C VAL A 325 16.81 -43.35 -7.67
N THR A 326 17.63 -43.53 -6.65
CA THR A 326 18.42 -44.76 -6.49
C THR A 326 17.51 -45.95 -6.17
N THR A 327 17.88 -47.15 -6.61
CA THR A 327 17.13 -48.38 -6.30
C THR A 327 16.96 -48.57 -4.80
N ALA A 328 18.01 -48.30 -4.00
CA ALA A 328 17.94 -48.42 -2.53
C ALA A 328 16.88 -47.51 -1.90
N LEU A 329 16.69 -46.29 -2.41
CA LEU A 329 15.63 -45.39 -1.94
C LEU A 329 14.25 -45.89 -2.35
N VAL A 330 14.08 -46.36 -3.59
CA VAL A 330 12.81 -46.92 -4.07
C VAL A 330 12.43 -48.16 -3.25
N ASP A 331 13.37 -49.06 -3.00
CA ASP A 331 13.16 -50.27 -2.22
C ASP A 331 12.76 -49.93 -0.78
N SER A 332 13.39 -48.90 -0.20
CA SER A 332 13.04 -48.38 1.14
C SER A 332 11.63 -47.80 1.16
N PHE A 333 11.27 -46.94 0.20
CA PHE A 333 9.92 -46.38 0.09
C PHE A 333 8.87 -47.47 -0.11
N GLU A 334 9.16 -48.44 -0.96
CA GLU A 334 8.25 -49.53 -1.29
C GLU A 334 8.03 -50.45 -0.09
N SER A 335 9.09 -50.75 0.67
CA SER A 335 8.99 -51.47 1.94
C SER A 335 8.06 -50.76 2.93
N ILE A 336 8.26 -49.44 3.12
CA ILE A 336 7.47 -48.62 4.04
C ILE A 336 5.99 -48.62 3.63
N VAL A 337 5.69 -48.28 2.37
CA VAL A 337 4.31 -48.12 1.88
C VAL A 337 3.59 -49.48 1.84
N ARG A 338 4.24 -50.54 1.37
CA ARG A 338 3.63 -51.89 1.35
C ARG A 338 3.30 -52.40 2.75
N ARG A 339 4.20 -52.19 3.70
CA ARG A 339 3.99 -52.62 5.08
C ARG A 339 2.92 -51.80 5.76
N ALA A 340 2.96 -50.47 5.64
CA ALA A 340 1.97 -49.59 6.25
C ALA A 340 0.56 -49.79 5.68
N ALA A 341 0.43 -49.88 4.35
CA ALA A 341 -0.86 -50.03 3.66
C ALA A 341 -1.27 -51.50 3.43
N SER A 342 -0.77 -52.48 4.19
CA SER A 342 -1.16 -53.90 4.06
C SER A 342 -2.64 -54.11 4.37
N LEU A 343 -3.37 -54.97 3.64
CA LEU A 343 -4.75 -55.32 4.02
C LEU A 343 -4.79 -56.18 5.28
N ASP A 344 -3.78 -57.04 5.50
CA ASP A 344 -3.59 -57.73 6.76
C ASP A 344 -3.03 -56.75 7.79
N SER A 345 -3.85 -56.40 8.80
CA SER A 345 -3.45 -55.55 9.92
C SER A 345 -2.32 -56.19 10.71
N GLY A 346 -2.22 -57.52 10.75
CA GLY A 346 -1.14 -58.29 11.35
C GLY A 346 0.25 -57.92 10.80
N GLY A 347 0.33 -57.68 9.50
CA GLY A 347 1.55 -57.33 8.77
C GLY A 347 1.94 -55.84 8.82
N ARG A 348 1.08 -54.94 9.33
CA ARG A 348 1.38 -53.50 9.43
C ARG A 348 2.38 -53.19 10.55
N TYR A 349 2.93 -51.98 10.54
CA TYR A 349 3.63 -51.44 11.70
C TYR A 349 2.65 -51.39 12.90
N PRO A 350 3.04 -51.88 14.09
CA PRO A 350 2.16 -51.84 15.27
C PRO A 350 1.71 -50.43 15.64
N THR A 351 2.58 -49.43 15.46
CA THR A 351 2.28 -48.01 15.69
C THR A 351 3.02 -47.12 14.68
N ALA A 352 2.64 -45.84 14.61
CA ALA A 352 3.39 -44.83 13.85
C ALA A 352 4.85 -44.68 14.33
N ARG A 353 5.17 -45.02 15.58
CA ARG A 353 6.56 -45.02 16.07
C ARG A 353 7.43 -46.01 15.29
N ASP A 354 6.89 -47.19 15.04
CA ASP A 354 7.62 -48.27 14.37
C ASP A 354 7.81 -47.95 12.88
N MET A 355 6.87 -47.22 12.28
CA MET A 355 7.00 -46.67 10.93
C MET A 355 8.02 -45.53 10.87
N LEU A 356 8.11 -44.70 11.92
CA LEU A 356 8.97 -43.51 11.93
C LEU A 356 10.45 -43.85 11.73
N ASP A 357 10.93 -44.93 12.31
CA ASP A 357 12.34 -45.33 12.19
C ASP A 357 12.71 -45.64 10.73
N ASP A 358 11.84 -46.35 10.00
CA ASP A 358 12.07 -46.66 8.58
C ASP A 358 11.96 -45.40 7.71
N VAL A 359 11.01 -44.50 7.99
CA VAL A 359 10.89 -43.22 7.28
C VAL A 359 12.12 -42.32 7.53
N LYS A 360 12.61 -42.24 8.77
CA LYS A 360 13.85 -41.52 9.10
C LYS A 360 15.06 -42.14 8.42
N HIS A 361 15.12 -43.47 8.37
CA HIS A 361 16.17 -44.18 7.64
C HIS A 361 16.13 -43.86 6.13
N ALA A 362 14.95 -43.83 5.51
CA ALA A 362 14.81 -43.46 4.10
C ALA A 362 15.27 -42.02 3.82
N ARG A 363 14.97 -41.08 4.73
CA ARG A 363 15.50 -39.71 4.65
C ARG A 363 17.02 -39.66 4.80
N GLU A 364 17.58 -40.45 5.70
CA GLU A 364 19.03 -40.52 5.89
C GLU A 364 19.73 -41.17 4.69
N LEU A 365 19.15 -42.21 4.09
CA LEU A 365 19.63 -42.79 2.84
C LEU A 365 19.72 -41.74 1.73
N PHE A 366 18.78 -40.79 1.67
CA PHE A 366 18.84 -39.67 0.74
C PHE A 366 19.96 -38.67 1.12
N ARG A 367 20.10 -38.36 2.41
CA ARG A 367 21.13 -37.43 2.92
C ARG A 367 22.56 -37.94 2.79
N THR A 368 22.77 -39.24 2.78
CA THR A 368 24.09 -39.86 2.58
C THR A 368 24.54 -39.88 1.12
N LEU A 369 23.65 -39.61 0.16
CA LEU A 369 24.04 -39.39 -1.24
C LEU A 369 24.94 -38.16 -1.36
N SER A 370 25.86 -38.16 -2.32
CA SER A 370 26.64 -36.96 -2.63
C SER A 370 25.71 -35.82 -3.07
N ARG A 371 26.14 -34.56 -2.89
CA ARG A 371 25.36 -33.40 -3.37
C ARG A 371 24.98 -33.52 -4.84
N THR A 372 25.85 -34.09 -5.68
CA THR A 372 25.57 -34.33 -7.10
C THR A 372 24.45 -35.34 -7.32
N GLU A 373 24.47 -36.45 -6.58
CA GLU A 373 23.42 -37.48 -6.64
C GLU A 373 22.10 -36.96 -6.09
N GLN A 374 22.10 -36.18 -5.01
CA GLN A 374 20.90 -35.54 -4.46
C GLN A 374 20.23 -34.62 -5.49
N HIS A 375 21.02 -33.79 -6.16
CA HIS A 375 20.53 -32.93 -7.24
C HIS A 375 19.99 -33.73 -8.42
N GLN A 376 20.70 -34.78 -8.86
CA GLN A 376 20.24 -35.67 -9.94
C GLN A 376 18.90 -36.33 -9.58
N VAL A 377 18.76 -36.89 -8.38
CA VAL A 377 17.53 -37.53 -7.86
C VAL A 377 16.36 -36.54 -7.83
N GLN A 378 16.62 -35.29 -7.49
CA GLN A 378 15.63 -34.21 -7.47
C GLN A 378 15.27 -33.67 -8.87
N GLY A 379 15.85 -34.22 -9.95
CA GLY A 379 15.66 -33.70 -11.31
C GLY A 379 16.38 -32.38 -11.57
N ARG A 380 17.19 -31.91 -10.61
CA ARG A 380 18.06 -30.74 -10.73
C ARG A 380 19.37 -31.21 -11.36
N LEU A 381 19.46 -31.21 -12.69
CA LEU A 381 20.77 -31.11 -13.32
C LEU A 381 21.31 -29.73 -12.93
N ALA A 382 22.06 -29.62 -11.84
CA ALA A 382 23.10 -28.61 -11.79
C ALA A 382 24.21 -29.16 -12.70
N PRO A 383 24.51 -28.53 -13.86
CA PRO A 383 25.79 -28.76 -14.50
C PRO A 383 26.84 -28.50 -13.43
N SER A 384 27.82 -29.39 -13.26
CA SER A 384 28.94 -29.16 -12.36
C SER A 384 29.40 -27.71 -12.51
N GLU A 385 29.26 -26.88 -11.46
CA GLU A 385 29.65 -25.47 -11.55
C GLU A 385 31.11 -25.40 -12.00
N THR A 386 31.33 -24.93 -13.23
CA THR A 386 32.64 -24.73 -13.78
C THR A 386 33.38 -23.70 -12.92
N ASP A 387 34.71 -23.77 -12.88
CA ASP A 387 35.51 -22.75 -12.17
C ASP A 387 35.19 -21.34 -12.71
N SER A 388 34.76 -21.26 -13.97
CA SER A 388 34.27 -20.06 -14.63
C SER A 388 33.05 -19.43 -13.95
N ILE A 389 32.00 -20.22 -13.70
CA ILE A 389 30.77 -19.74 -13.02
C ILE A 389 31.10 -19.35 -11.57
N ARG A 390 31.94 -20.12 -10.87
CA ARG A 390 32.42 -19.75 -9.52
C ARG A 390 33.25 -18.46 -9.51
N GLY A 391 33.99 -18.18 -10.58
CA GLY A 391 34.68 -16.91 -10.80
C GLY A 391 33.69 -15.75 -10.95
N TYR A 392 32.67 -15.93 -11.79
CA TYR A 392 31.60 -14.97 -12.00
C TYR A 392 30.83 -14.62 -10.72
N ARG A 393 30.32 -15.63 -10.00
CA ARG A 393 29.53 -15.42 -8.76
C ARG A 393 30.29 -14.53 -7.77
N ARG A 394 31.57 -14.84 -7.54
CA ARG A 394 32.44 -14.06 -6.64
C ARG A 394 32.65 -12.63 -7.13
N SER A 395 32.92 -12.43 -8.42
CA SER A 395 33.09 -11.09 -8.99
C SER A 395 31.82 -10.24 -8.93
N ALA A 396 30.68 -10.84 -9.28
CA ALA A 396 29.38 -10.16 -9.25
C ALA A 396 28.98 -9.81 -7.81
N GLN A 397 29.12 -10.73 -6.85
CA GLN A 397 28.93 -10.45 -5.43
C GLN A 397 29.86 -9.32 -4.96
N ALA A 398 31.16 -9.40 -5.27
CA ALA A 398 32.12 -8.36 -4.87
C ALA A 398 31.80 -6.97 -5.46
N LYS A 399 31.24 -6.92 -6.67
CA LYS A 399 30.87 -5.67 -7.34
C LYS A 399 29.55 -5.09 -6.81
N TYR A 400 28.52 -5.92 -6.68
CA TYR A 400 27.13 -5.48 -6.51
C TYR A 400 26.59 -5.65 -5.08
N ALA A 401 27.29 -6.35 -4.17
CA ALA A 401 26.81 -6.60 -2.80
C ALA A 401 26.55 -5.33 -1.98
N GLN A 402 27.15 -4.22 -2.40
CA GLN A 402 27.12 -2.96 -1.68
C GLN A 402 26.12 -2.02 -2.36
N LEU A 403 25.12 -1.59 -1.60
CA LEU A 403 24.18 -0.59 -2.05
C LEU A 403 24.92 0.74 -2.20
N ARG A 404 25.02 1.24 -3.43
CA ARG A 404 25.37 2.64 -3.68
C ARG A 404 24.09 3.46 -3.56
N LEU A 405 23.90 4.10 -2.42
CA LEU A 405 22.87 5.13 -2.25
C LEU A 405 23.31 6.38 -3.01
N LEU A 406 23.10 6.35 -4.33
CA LEU A 406 23.43 7.45 -5.24
C LEU A 406 22.88 8.77 -4.67
N GLY A 407 23.76 9.77 -4.55
CA GLY A 407 23.47 11.09 -4.02
C GLY A 407 23.55 11.22 -2.50
N ILE A 408 24.12 10.30 -1.72
CA ILE A 408 24.16 10.47 -0.26
C ILE A 408 25.56 10.24 0.35
N PRO A 409 26.32 11.29 0.70
CA PRO A 409 27.73 11.21 1.08
C PRO A 409 28.01 10.32 2.30
N ARG A 410 27.18 10.39 3.35
CA ARG A 410 27.44 9.66 4.61
C ARG A 410 26.98 8.20 4.61
N ALA A 411 26.18 7.79 3.63
CA ALA A 411 25.87 6.36 3.43
C ALA A 411 27.11 5.58 2.99
N ASN A 412 28.02 6.24 2.25
CA ASN A 412 29.28 5.67 1.79
C ASN A 412 30.44 5.88 2.77
N GLU A 413 30.29 6.74 3.79
CA GLU A 413 31.21 6.90 4.93
C GLU A 413 30.93 5.94 6.08
N LEU A 414 29.86 5.13 5.99
CA LEU A 414 29.69 3.97 6.87
C LEU A 414 30.91 3.05 6.68
N THR A 415 31.73 2.94 7.72
CA THR A 415 32.86 2.01 7.85
C THR A 415 32.46 0.56 7.52
N VAL A 416 31.23 0.18 7.88
CA VAL A 416 30.53 -1.05 7.51
C VAL A 416 29.67 -0.72 6.31
N ARG A 417 30.09 -1.17 5.12
CA ARG A 417 29.27 -1.07 3.91
C ARG A 417 28.08 -2.02 4.06
N PRO A 418 26.84 -1.53 4.23
CA PRO A 418 25.71 -2.41 4.45
C PRO A 418 25.48 -3.32 3.25
N ALA A 419 25.19 -4.59 3.52
CA ALA A 419 24.74 -5.48 2.46
C ALA A 419 23.41 -4.96 1.94
N LEU A 420 23.23 -4.99 0.61
CA LEU A 420 21.97 -4.59 -0.02
C LEU A 420 20.74 -5.29 0.61
N GLU A 421 20.92 -6.54 1.03
CA GLU A 421 19.90 -7.37 1.68
C GLU A 421 19.42 -6.80 3.03
N ASP A 422 20.28 -6.10 3.77
CA ASP A 422 19.94 -5.49 5.07
C ASP A 422 19.06 -4.24 4.92
N PHE A 423 19.12 -3.62 3.74
CA PHE A 423 18.48 -2.34 3.47
C PHE A 423 17.25 -2.47 2.56
N TYR A 424 17.21 -3.52 1.74
CA TYR A 424 16.16 -3.69 0.75
C TYR A 424 14.78 -3.84 1.40
N VAL A 425 13.86 -2.99 0.93
CA VAL A 425 12.44 -3.13 1.23
C VAL A 425 11.76 -3.66 -0.03
N PRO A 426 11.01 -4.77 0.05
CA PRO A 426 10.26 -5.30 -1.07
C PRO A 426 9.42 -4.20 -1.74
N LEU A 427 9.40 -4.16 -3.07
CA LEU A 427 8.56 -3.23 -3.82
C LEU A 427 7.27 -3.93 -4.25
N THR A 428 6.23 -3.12 -4.45
CA THR A 428 4.95 -3.54 -5.01
C THR A 428 4.80 -3.01 -6.42
N ALA A 429 4.06 -3.75 -7.23
CA ALA A 429 3.70 -3.34 -8.57
C ALA A 429 2.23 -3.65 -8.86
N ARG A 430 1.68 -2.97 -9.86
CA ARG A 430 0.38 -3.27 -10.45
C ARG A 430 0.57 -3.71 -11.90
N PRO A 431 -0.23 -4.65 -12.42
CA PRO A 431 -0.23 -4.94 -13.84
C PRO A 431 -0.57 -3.66 -14.61
N ASP A 432 0.19 -3.34 -15.66
CA ASP A 432 -0.14 -2.20 -16.52
C ASP A 432 -1.30 -2.62 -17.44
N VAL A 433 -2.49 -2.09 -17.19
CA VAL A 433 -3.73 -2.52 -17.88
C VAL A 433 -3.93 -1.83 -19.22
N GLU A 434 -3.24 -0.72 -19.49
CA GLU A 434 -3.20 -0.14 -20.84
C GLU A 434 -2.69 -1.15 -21.88
N ALA A 435 -1.60 -1.86 -21.55
CA ALA A 435 -1.00 -2.88 -22.40
C ALA A 435 -1.90 -4.12 -22.60
N LEU A 436 -2.91 -4.31 -21.76
CA LEU A 436 -3.88 -5.42 -21.85
C LEU A 436 -5.15 -5.04 -22.62
N VAL A 437 -5.52 -3.75 -22.63
CA VAL A 437 -6.77 -3.25 -23.23
C VAL A 437 -6.64 -3.01 -24.74
N GLU A 438 -5.44 -2.83 -25.30
CA GLU A 438 -5.24 -2.62 -26.74
C GLU A 438 -5.53 -3.84 -27.64
N ARG A 439 -6.06 -4.95 -27.10
CA ARG A 439 -6.71 -5.99 -27.94
C ARG A 439 -8.10 -5.58 -28.48
N GLY A 440 -8.56 -4.36 -28.22
CA GLY A 440 -9.63 -3.76 -29.00
C GLY A 440 -10.11 -2.42 -28.46
N VAL A 441 -9.63 -1.32 -29.07
CA VAL A 441 -10.35 -0.08 -29.45
C VAL A 441 -9.30 1.01 -29.71
N ARG A 442 -9.40 1.65 -30.88
CA ARG A 442 -8.48 2.70 -31.39
C ARG A 442 -8.78 4.05 -30.73
N GLY A 443 -7.75 4.80 -30.35
CA GLY A 443 -7.90 6.25 -30.12
C GLY A 443 -6.70 6.92 -29.42
N ALA A 444 -5.87 7.61 -30.19
CA ALA A 444 -4.70 8.36 -29.73
C ALA A 444 -5.08 9.65 -28.98
N ALA A 445 -5.26 9.56 -27.66
CA ALA A 445 -5.30 10.73 -26.77
C ALA A 445 -5.05 10.37 -25.29
N MET A 446 -4.33 9.28 -24.99
CA MET A 446 -4.36 8.69 -23.64
C MET A 446 -3.05 8.54 -22.87
N GLY A 447 -1.91 9.00 -23.41
CA GLY A 447 -0.61 8.97 -22.70
C GLY A 447 -0.46 9.89 -21.48
N ARG A 448 -1.51 10.60 -21.03
CA ARG A 448 -1.51 11.41 -19.79
C ARG A 448 -2.66 11.12 -18.82
N LYS A 449 -3.66 10.32 -19.22
CA LYS A 449 -4.88 10.08 -18.42
C LYS A 449 -4.87 8.78 -17.61
N LEU A 450 -3.90 7.89 -17.82
CA LEU A 450 -3.96 6.50 -17.31
C LEU A 450 -3.06 6.19 -16.11
N ALA A 451 -2.22 7.11 -15.65
CA ALA A 451 -1.52 6.96 -14.37
C ALA A 451 -2.48 7.01 -13.15
N THR A 452 -3.75 7.37 -13.36
CA THR A 452 -4.68 7.78 -12.29
C THR A 452 -6.13 7.32 -12.48
N SER A 453 -6.43 6.57 -13.55
CA SER A 453 -7.74 5.94 -13.72
C SER A 453 -7.65 4.46 -13.35
N ALA A 454 -8.24 4.09 -12.21
CA ALA A 454 -8.54 2.70 -11.91
C ALA A 454 -9.71 2.21 -12.78
N VAL A 455 -9.44 2.08 -14.08
CA VAL A 455 -10.25 1.23 -14.96
C VAL A 455 -9.60 -0.14 -14.88
N GLU A 456 -10.21 -1.04 -14.10
CA GLU A 456 -9.94 -2.48 -14.03
C GLU A 456 -8.45 -2.91 -13.97
N GLY A 457 -7.63 -2.14 -13.25
CA GLY A 457 -6.24 -2.44 -12.89
C GLY A 457 -6.14 -3.52 -11.82
N GLY A 458 -5.63 -4.71 -12.15
CA GLY A 458 -5.48 -5.83 -11.21
C GLY A 458 -4.81 -5.45 -9.88
N GLU A 459 -5.13 -6.20 -8.82
CA GLU A 459 -4.65 -5.96 -7.45
C GLU A 459 -3.12 -5.85 -7.38
N ALA A 460 -2.63 -4.86 -6.63
CA ALA A 460 -1.21 -4.66 -6.38
C ALA A 460 -0.59 -5.93 -5.80
N PHE A 461 0.64 -6.24 -6.19
CA PHE A 461 1.31 -7.47 -5.81
C PHE A 461 2.77 -7.23 -5.46
N ASP A 462 3.29 -8.08 -4.58
CA ASP A 462 4.71 -8.10 -4.25
C ASP A 462 5.52 -8.62 -5.43
N LEU A 463 6.62 -7.93 -5.76
CA LEU A 463 7.51 -8.36 -6.85
C LEU A 463 8.12 -9.75 -6.64
N VAL A 464 8.10 -10.29 -5.43
CA VAL A 464 8.44 -11.71 -5.16
C VAL A 464 7.55 -12.68 -5.96
N THR A 465 6.33 -12.27 -6.30
CA THR A 465 5.38 -13.06 -7.11
C THR A 465 5.44 -12.75 -8.60
N LEU A 466 6.36 -11.87 -9.04
CA LEU A 466 6.41 -11.34 -10.41
C LEU A 466 6.47 -12.44 -11.48
N PHE A 467 7.37 -13.42 -11.33
CA PHE A 467 7.50 -14.47 -12.35
C PHE A 467 6.36 -15.47 -12.32
N ARG A 468 5.75 -15.73 -11.16
CA ARG A 468 4.52 -16.55 -11.08
C ARG A 468 3.39 -15.88 -11.84
N ARG A 469 3.19 -14.57 -11.63
CA ARG A 469 2.19 -13.78 -12.38
C ARG A 469 2.49 -13.70 -13.88
N ALA A 470 3.76 -13.57 -14.25
CA ALA A 470 4.18 -13.60 -15.66
C ALA A 470 3.90 -14.95 -16.33
N ALA A 471 4.06 -16.06 -15.59
CA ALA A 471 3.76 -17.41 -16.06
C ALA A 471 2.25 -17.66 -16.22
N GLU A 472 1.44 -17.25 -15.24
CA GLU A 472 -0.03 -17.38 -15.24
C GLU A 472 -0.68 -16.63 -16.42
N ARG A 473 -0.14 -15.47 -16.81
CA ARG A 473 -0.68 -14.63 -17.89
C ARG A 473 -0.07 -14.96 -19.27
N GLY A 474 -0.22 -16.21 -19.69
CA GLY A 474 0.07 -16.64 -21.05
C GLY A 474 1.53 -17.00 -21.33
N GLY A 475 2.27 -17.46 -20.31
CA GLY A 475 3.62 -18.01 -20.50
C GLY A 475 4.67 -16.99 -20.94
N ARG A 476 4.57 -15.73 -20.47
CA ARG A 476 5.54 -14.68 -20.78
C ARG A 476 6.94 -15.10 -20.31
N ARG A 477 7.97 -14.76 -21.10
CA ARG A 477 9.36 -15.12 -20.82
C ARG A 477 10.05 -14.17 -19.85
N GLY A 478 9.48 -12.99 -19.63
CA GLY A 478 10.03 -12.01 -18.73
C GLY A 478 9.02 -11.01 -18.19
N ALA A 479 9.51 -10.03 -17.45
CA ALA A 479 8.72 -8.92 -16.94
C ALA A 479 9.38 -7.57 -17.25
N LEU A 480 8.57 -6.59 -17.65
CA LEU A 480 9.00 -5.21 -17.85
C LEU A 480 8.49 -4.38 -16.67
N LEU A 481 9.41 -3.89 -15.84
CA LEU A 481 9.11 -3.07 -14.68
C LEU A 481 9.18 -1.59 -15.04
N LEU A 482 8.03 -0.94 -15.04
CA LEU A 482 7.88 0.49 -15.23
C LEU A 482 7.90 1.20 -13.89
N GLY A 483 8.57 2.34 -13.79
CA GLY A 483 8.50 3.16 -12.57
C GLY A 483 9.27 4.46 -12.71
N ASP A 484 8.85 5.47 -11.96
CA ASP A 484 9.50 6.79 -11.99
C ASP A 484 10.95 6.75 -11.43
N PRO A 485 11.74 7.81 -11.67
CA PRO A 485 13.05 7.96 -11.05
C PRO A 485 13.00 7.79 -9.52
N GLY A 486 14.01 7.16 -8.93
CA GLY A 486 14.10 6.97 -7.48
C GLY A 486 13.21 5.85 -6.89
N MET A 487 12.36 5.18 -7.69
CA MET A 487 11.47 4.09 -7.23
C MET A 487 12.18 2.77 -6.86
N GLY A 488 13.50 2.68 -7.03
CA GLY A 488 14.27 1.49 -6.64
C GLY A 488 14.30 0.35 -7.69
N LYS A 489 14.08 0.63 -8.98
CA LYS A 489 14.13 -0.35 -10.09
C LYS A 489 15.47 -1.11 -10.13
N THR A 490 16.58 -0.37 -10.28
CA THR A 490 17.95 -0.94 -10.27
C THR A 490 18.24 -1.66 -8.96
N THR A 491 17.86 -1.07 -7.82
CA THR A 491 18.02 -1.67 -6.49
C THR A 491 17.32 -3.03 -6.38
N HIS A 492 16.12 -3.16 -6.95
CA HIS A 492 15.39 -4.42 -6.98
C HIS A 492 16.08 -5.46 -7.88
N LEU A 493 16.57 -5.08 -9.07
CA LEU A 493 17.33 -6.00 -9.92
C LEU A 493 18.62 -6.48 -9.25
N LEU A 494 19.37 -5.58 -8.61
CA LEU A 494 20.58 -5.94 -7.88
C LEU A 494 20.28 -6.82 -6.66
N HIS A 495 19.16 -6.58 -5.96
CA HIS A 495 18.71 -7.45 -4.88
C HIS A 495 18.40 -8.86 -5.43
N LEU A 496 17.65 -8.96 -6.53
CA LEU A 496 17.37 -10.26 -7.18
C LEU A 496 18.67 -10.96 -7.60
N LEU A 497 19.62 -10.23 -8.17
CA LEU A 497 20.94 -10.75 -8.55
C LEU A 497 21.64 -11.36 -7.34
N LEU A 498 21.82 -10.60 -6.26
CA LEU A 498 22.56 -11.06 -5.07
C LEU A 498 21.86 -12.22 -4.38
N TRP A 499 20.53 -12.12 -4.21
CA TRP A 499 19.73 -13.15 -3.58
C TRP A 499 19.88 -14.50 -4.30
N LEU A 500 19.85 -14.50 -5.65
CA LEU A 500 20.06 -15.69 -6.48
C LEU A 500 21.54 -16.14 -6.59
N LEU A 501 22.48 -15.22 -6.39
CA LEU A 501 23.91 -15.55 -6.25
C LEU A 501 24.26 -16.09 -4.85
N GLY A 502 23.37 -15.94 -3.87
CA GLY A 502 23.44 -16.62 -2.58
C GLY A 502 22.99 -18.08 -2.64
N ASP A 503 22.70 -18.66 -1.46
CA ASP A 503 22.23 -20.04 -1.30
C ASP A 503 20.70 -20.17 -1.34
N ASN A 504 20.00 -19.12 -1.79
CA ASN A 504 18.53 -19.11 -1.85
C ASN A 504 18.00 -19.94 -3.02
N ASP A 505 16.82 -20.56 -2.87
CA ASP A 505 16.22 -21.43 -3.89
C ASP A 505 15.43 -20.59 -4.93
N PRO A 506 15.85 -20.54 -6.22
CA PRO A 506 15.15 -19.75 -7.24
C PRO A 506 13.67 -20.14 -7.43
N THR A 507 13.29 -21.36 -7.05
CA THR A 507 11.90 -21.82 -7.15
C THR A 507 10.94 -21.05 -6.24
N ASP A 508 11.44 -20.42 -5.17
CA ASP A 508 10.64 -19.52 -4.32
C ASP A 508 10.13 -18.30 -5.12
N LEU A 509 10.85 -17.89 -6.16
CA LEU A 509 10.43 -16.82 -7.08
C LEU A 509 9.62 -17.34 -8.27
N GLY A 510 9.41 -18.65 -8.40
CA GLY A 510 8.82 -19.28 -9.58
C GLY A 510 9.78 -19.40 -10.77
N LEU A 511 11.09 -19.38 -10.52
CA LEU A 511 12.13 -19.57 -11.54
C LEU A 511 12.64 -21.02 -11.54
N PRO A 512 13.29 -21.48 -12.64
CA PRO A 512 13.97 -22.77 -12.67
C PRO A 512 15.04 -22.87 -11.58
N SER A 513 15.16 -24.05 -10.95
CA SER A 513 16.09 -24.27 -9.82
C SER A 513 17.56 -24.09 -10.17
N ASP A 514 17.93 -24.22 -11.44
CA ASP A 514 19.30 -24.07 -11.94
C ASP A 514 19.52 -22.70 -12.62
N VAL A 515 18.62 -21.73 -12.43
CA VAL A 515 18.75 -20.42 -13.06
C VAL A 515 19.99 -19.67 -12.54
N LEU A 516 20.75 -19.06 -13.45
CA LEU A 516 21.87 -18.19 -13.08
C LEU A 516 21.54 -16.73 -13.44
N PRO A 517 21.52 -15.79 -12.48
CA PRO A 517 21.25 -14.39 -12.78
C PRO A 517 22.46 -13.71 -13.43
N VAL A 518 22.20 -12.80 -14.38
CA VAL A 518 23.19 -11.92 -14.99
C VAL A 518 22.64 -10.50 -15.11
N PHE A 519 23.42 -9.51 -14.68
CA PHE A 519 23.04 -8.10 -14.71
C PHE A 519 23.67 -7.38 -15.89
N VAL A 520 22.86 -6.62 -16.64
CA VAL A 520 23.22 -5.98 -17.90
C VAL A 520 22.68 -4.54 -17.91
N PRO A 521 23.52 -3.52 -17.70
CA PRO A 521 23.14 -2.12 -17.92
C PRO A 521 22.93 -1.85 -19.42
N LEU A 522 21.81 -1.22 -19.78
CA LEU A 522 21.45 -0.93 -21.17
C LEU A 522 22.03 0.39 -21.71
N LYS A 523 22.48 1.30 -20.86
CA LYS A 523 23.07 2.60 -21.27
C LYS A 523 24.24 2.48 -22.24
N ASP A 524 25.01 1.39 -22.14
CA ASP A 524 26.20 1.13 -22.96
C ASP A 524 25.89 0.22 -24.17
N CYS A 525 24.63 -0.21 -24.33
CA CYS A 525 24.18 -1.08 -25.42
C CYS A 525 23.94 -0.34 -26.74
N ALA A 526 24.64 0.78 -26.98
CA ALA A 526 24.46 1.66 -28.14
C ALA A 526 24.69 0.97 -29.51
N HIS A 527 25.29 -0.22 -29.55
CA HIS A 527 25.68 -0.89 -30.79
C HIS A 527 25.17 -2.32 -30.95
N THR A 528 24.28 -2.80 -30.06
CA THR A 528 23.95 -4.23 -30.00
C THR A 528 22.85 -4.63 -30.97
N THR A 529 23.27 -5.17 -32.13
CA THR A 529 22.48 -6.07 -32.99
C THR A 529 22.96 -7.52 -32.88
N GLN A 530 23.59 -7.89 -31.76
CA GLN A 530 24.30 -9.15 -31.57
C GLN A 530 23.54 -10.12 -30.65
N GLY A 531 23.87 -11.42 -30.68
CA GLY A 531 23.19 -12.43 -29.86
C GLY A 531 23.53 -12.33 -28.37
N LEU A 532 22.86 -13.14 -27.53
CA LEU A 532 23.05 -13.14 -26.07
C LEU A 532 24.52 -13.35 -25.64
N SER A 533 25.28 -14.15 -26.39
CA SER A 533 26.71 -14.38 -26.15
C SER A 533 27.50 -13.08 -26.16
N ASP A 534 27.38 -12.30 -27.24
CA ASP A 534 28.19 -11.10 -27.43
C ASP A 534 27.78 -9.99 -26.45
N LEU A 535 26.48 -9.89 -26.14
CA LEU A 535 25.98 -9.01 -25.09
C LEU A 535 26.71 -9.27 -23.77
N LEU A 536 26.74 -10.53 -23.33
CA LEU A 536 27.36 -10.89 -22.07
C LEU A 536 28.87 -10.67 -22.08
N GLU A 537 29.56 -10.89 -23.20
CA GLU A 537 30.99 -10.58 -23.31
C GLU A 537 31.27 -9.08 -23.17
N VAL A 538 30.50 -8.24 -23.86
CA VAL A 538 30.63 -6.78 -23.76
C VAL A 538 30.30 -6.31 -22.34
N THR A 539 29.23 -6.85 -21.74
CA THR A 539 28.86 -6.54 -20.36
C THR A 539 29.96 -6.95 -19.39
N PHE A 540 30.52 -8.16 -19.47
CA PHE A 540 31.58 -8.57 -18.54
C PHE A 540 32.87 -7.79 -18.76
N ALA A 541 33.23 -7.44 -20.00
CA ALA A 541 34.40 -6.62 -20.28
C ALA A 541 34.28 -5.19 -19.73
N THR A 542 33.07 -4.62 -19.69
CA THR A 542 32.81 -3.25 -19.20
C THR A 542 32.55 -3.22 -17.70
N GLU A 543 31.69 -4.11 -17.23
CA GLU A 543 31.21 -4.12 -15.85
C GLU A 543 32.15 -4.89 -14.91
N LEU A 544 32.77 -5.97 -15.37
CA LEU A 544 33.63 -6.85 -14.56
C LEU A 544 35.00 -7.02 -15.23
N PRO A 545 35.74 -5.93 -15.49
CA PRO A 545 36.95 -5.99 -16.28
C PRO A 545 38.03 -6.79 -15.55
N ALA A 546 38.79 -7.60 -16.31
CA ALA A 546 39.71 -8.60 -15.77
C ALA A 546 40.88 -8.01 -14.96
N ASP A 547 41.21 -6.73 -15.18
CA ASP A 547 42.21 -5.98 -14.40
C ASP A 547 41.76 -5.76 -12.95
N ARG A 548 40.45 -5.56 -12.74
CA ARG A 548 39.83 -5.38 -11.42
C ARG A 548 39.28 -6.68 -10.83
N PHE A 549 38.91 -7.64 -11.67
CA PHE A 549 38.33 -8.93 -11.29
C PHE A 549 39.09 -10.09 -11.96
N PRO A 550 40.30 -10.42 -11.49
CA PRO A 550 41.21 -11.39 -12.15
C PRO A 550 40.67 -12.82 -12.24
N GLN A 551 39.65 -13.15 -11.46
CA GLN A 551 38.93 -14.43 -11.49
C GLN A 551 37.91 -14.56 -12.63
N MET A 552 37.70 -13.51 -13.44
CA MET A 552 36.81 -13.53 -14.59
C MET A 552 37.48 -14.25 -15.78
N PRO A 553 36.94 -15.39 -16.26
CA PRO A 553 37.51 -16.08 -17.41
C PRO A 553 37.10 -15.41 -18.73
N ALA A 554 37.99 -15.46 -19.72
CA ALA A 554 37.66 -15.04 -21.09
C ALA A 554 36.66 -16.03 -21.74
N GLY A 555 35.71 -15.53 -22.53
CA GLY A 555 34.73 -16.38 -23.20
C GLY A 555 33.56 -16.84 -22.33
N LEU A 556 33.40 -16.24 -21.13
CA LEU A 556 32.32 -16.57 -20.20
C LEU A 556 30.93 -16.30 -20.79
N GLY A 557 30.76 -15.21 -21.53
CA GLY A 557 29.49 -14.88 -22.18
C GLY A 557 29.05 -15.98 -23.15
N ALA A 558 29.99 -16.49 -23.95
CA ALA A 558 29.74 -17.62 -24.84
C ALA A 558 29.49 -18.95 -24.10
N GLU A 559 30.14 -19.16 -22.95
CA GLU A 559 29.86 -20.31 -22.06
C GLU A 559 28.42 -20.24 -21.51
N LEU A 560 28.04 -19.11 -20.93
CA LEU A 560 26.72 -18.90 -20.31
C LEU A 560 25.58 -18.91 -21.34
N ALA A 561 25.77 -18.30 -22.51
CA ALA A 561 24.77 -18.34 -23.58
C ALA A 561 24.48 -19.76 -24.07
N ARG A 562 25.52 -20.63 -24.14
CA ARG A 562 25.34 -22.06 -24.48
C ARG A 562 24.72 -22.87 -23.36
N ARG A 563 25.02 -22.53 -22.10
CA ARG A 563 24.41 -23.15 -20.93
C ARG A 563 22.89 -22.97 -20.91
N GLY A 564 22.41 -21.77 -21.26
CA GLY A 564 21.00 -21.40 -21.12
C GLY A 564 20.58 -21.32 -19.64
N ASN A 565 19.27 -21.30 -19.39
CA ASN A 565 18.68 -21.14 -18.04
C ASN A 565 19.31 -19.94 -17.29
N LEU A 566 19.37 -18.78 -17.97
CA LEU A 566 19.83 -17.54 -17.36
C LEU A 566 18.63 -16.68 -16.95
N LEU A 567 18.77 -15.91 -15.88
CA LEU A 567 17.90 -14.77 -15.59
C LEU A 567 18.64 -13.49 -15.99
N VAL A 568 18.28 -12.92 -17.13
CA VAL A 568 18.92 -11.71 -17.66
C VAL A 568 18.20 -10.47 -17.14
N LEU A 569 18.89 -9.70 -16.31
CA LEU A 569 18.41 -8.49 -15.65
C LEU A 569 18.91 -7.26 -16.44
N LEU A 570 18.04 -6.75 -17.32
CA LEU A 570 18.31 -5.64 -18.23
C LEU A 570 17.89 -4.31 -17.57
N ASP A 571 18.86 -3.48 -17.19
CA ASP A 571 18.57 -2.25 -16.46
C ASP A 571 18.66 -1.00 -17.35
N GLY A 572 17.61 -0.17 -17.33
CA GLY A 572 17.65 1.19 -17.88
C GLY A 572 17.38 1.29 -19.39
N LEU A 573 16.28 0.71 -19.89
CA LEU A 573 15.91 0.88 -21.31
C LEU A 573 15.70 2.36 -21.70
N ASP A 574 15.23 3.18 -20.75
CA ASP A 574 15.08 4.62 -20.92
C ASP A 574 16.40 5.40 -20.97
N GLU A 575 17.52 4.79 -20.54
CA GLU A 575 18.85 5.44 -20.55
C GLU A 575 19.46 5.49 -21.95
N VAL A 576 18.92 4.71 -22.91
CA VAL A 576 19.24 4.85 -24.34
C VAL A 576 18.66 6.17 -24.85
N ARG A 577 19.52 7.19 -24.98
CA ARG A 577 19.12 8.59 -25.26
C ARG A 577 18.47 8.74 -26.63
N ASP A 578 18.99 8.08 -27.67
CA ASP A 578 18.43 8.18 -29.03
C ASP A 578 17.12 7.36 -29.15
N PRO A 579 16.00 7.98 -29.57
CA PRO A 579 14.70 7.30 -29.64
C PRO A 579 14.66 6.13 -30.61
N VAL A 580 15.30 6.26 -31.77
CA VAL A 580 15.30 5.25 -32.83
C VAL A 580 16.15 4.06 -32.39
N GLN A 581 17.27 4.34 -31.76
CA GLN A 581 18.14 3.35 -31.14
C GLN A 581 17.43 2.66 -29.98
N ARG A 582 16.70 3.39 -29.12
CA ARG A 582 15.90 2.79 -28.03
C ARG A 582 14.84 1.84 -28.57
N GLN A 583 14.17 2.18 -29.65
CA GLN A 583 13.25 1.28 -30.36
C GLN A 583 13.98 0.05 -30.91
N ALA A 584 15.17 0.24 -31.49
CA ALA A 584 15.99 -0.87 -31.96
C ALA A 584 16.43 -1.81 -30.83
N VAL A 585 16.86 -1.26 -29.68
CA VAL A 585 17.21 -2.01 -28.47
C VAL A 585 15.98 -2.73 -27.93
N GLY A 586 14.80 -2.08 -27.89
CA GLY A 586 13.54 -2.73 -27.49
C GLY A 586 13.18 -3.92 -28.37
N ARG A 587 13.24 -3.77 -29.71
CA ARG A 587 13.05 -4.89 -30.66
C ARG A 587 14.05 -6.01 -30.45
N TRP A 588 15.30 -5.64 -30.21
CA TRP A 588 16.38 -6.58 -29.99
C TRP A 588 16.20 -7.37 -28.69
N ILE A 589 15.75 -6.74 -27.59
CA ILE A 589 15.40 -7.43 -26.34
C ILE A 589 14.26 -8.44 -26.57
N THR A 590 13.24 -8.08 -27.34
CA THR A 590 12.17 -9.00 -27.72
C THR A 590 12.72 -10.20 -28.49
N GLY A 591 13.57 -9.97 -29.50
CA GLY A 591 14.22 -11.04 -30.27
C GLY A 591 15.14 -11.92 -29.43
N LEU A 592 15.91 -11.34 -28.50
CA LEU A 592 16.73 -12.09 -27.55
C LEU A 592 15.89 -13.04 -26.69
N ALA A 593 14.74 -12.57 -26.20
CA ALA A 593 13.83 -13.40 -25.42
C ALA A 593 13.24 -14.55 -26.25
N GLU A 594 12.96 -14.32 -27.53
CA GLU A 594 12.47 -15.33 -28.47
C GLU A 594 13.52 -16.40 -28.77
N ASP A 595 14.75 -15.97 -29.06
CA ASP A 595 15.86 -16.85 -29.46
C ASP A 595 16.41 -17.70 -28.30
N ASN A 596 16.26 -17.24 -27.05
CA ASN A 596 16.84 -17.88 -25.87
C ASN A 596 15.77 -18.48 -24.97
N ALA A 597 15.11 -19.52 -25.47
CA ALA A 597 13.86 -20.01 -24.90
C ALA A 597 13.94 -20.53 -23.45
N THR A 598 15.12 -20.97 -23.03
CA THR A 598 15.41 -21.46 -21.68
C THR A 598 15.67 -20.32 -20.68
N CYS A 599 15.96 -19.12 -21.17
CA CYS A 599 16.24 -17.96 -20.33
C CYS A 599 14.95 -17.25 -19.87
N ARG A 600 15.08 -16.47 -18.81
CA ARG A 600 14.08 -15.53 -18.29
C ARG A 600 14.65 -14.13 -18.26
N PHE A 601 13.79 -13.13 -18.37
CA PHE A 601 14.22 -11.74 -18.52
C PHE A 601 13.48 -10.83 -17.55
N VAL A 602 14.18 -9.83 -17.01
CA VAL A 602 13.53 -8.67 -16.38
C VAL A 602 14.14 -7.44 -17.01
N ALA A 603 13.31 -6.55 -17.53
CA ALA A 603 13.73 -5.26 -18.05
C ALA A 603 13.17 -4.13 -17.18
N THR A 604 13.92 -3.06 -16.99
CA THR A 604 13.42 -1.84 -16.32
C THR A 604 13.32 -0.69 -17.32
N CYS A 605 12.28 0.14 -17.14
CA CYS A 605 12.12 1.37 -17.90
C CYS A 605 11.41 2.44 -17.05
N ARG A 606 11.65 3.71 -17.31
CA ARG A 606 10.79 4.79 -16.80
C ARG A 606 9.43 4.75 -17.49
N VAL A 607 8.35 5.08 -16.76
CA VAL A 607 6.99 5.16 -17.32
C VAL A 607 6.96 6.04 -18.56
N ALA A 608 7.52 7.25 -18.46
CA ALA A 608 7.58 8.18 -19.58
C ALA A 608 8.66 7.86 -20.64
N GLY A 609 9.57 6.93 -20.34
CA GLY A 609 10.50 6.37 -21.31
C GLY A 609 9.87 5.30 -22.21
N PHE A 610 8.76 4.70 -21.76
CA PHE A 610 8.00 3.66 -22.44
C PHE A 610 6.82 4.22 -23.23
N THR A 611 7.14 5.06 -24.23
CA THR A 611 6.14 5.76 -25.05
C THR A 611 5.31 4.82 -25.93
N ASP A 612 4.17 5.31 -26.43
CA ASP A 612 3.32 4.56 -27.38
C ASP A 612 4.09 4.11 -28.63
N GLU A 613 5.05 4.91 -29.11
CA GLU A 613 5.94 4.52 -30.20
C GLU A 613 6.86 3.37 -29.81
N LEU A 614 7.48 3.43 -28.61
CA LEU A 614 8.34 2.35 -28.15
C LEU A 614 7.53 1.06 -27.95
N ARG A 615 6.34 1.14 -27.35
CA ARG A 615 5.40 0.01 -27.17
C ARG A 615 5.13 -0.69 -28.52
N ARG A 616 4.71 0.08 -29.51
CA ARG A 616 4.35 -0.42 -30.85
C ARG A 616 5.54 -1.00 -31.62
N GLU A 617 6.67 -0.32 -31.59
CA GLU A 617 7.84 -0.68 -32.39
C GLU A 617 8.66 -1.82 -31.78
N SER A 618 8.78 -1.88 -30.44
CA SER A 618 9.59 -2.88 -29.74
C SER A 618 8.91 -4.24 -29.61
N GLN A 619 7.57 -4.25 -29.57
CA GLN A 619 6.76 -5.44 -29.27
C GLN A 619 7.15 -6.13 -27.95
N LEU A 620 7.76 -5.42 -26.99
CA LEU A 620 8.17 -6.01 -25.70
C LEU A 620 7.01 -6.71 -24.99
N GLU A 621 5.79 -6.18 -25.15
CA GLU A 621 4.56 -6.72 -24.57
C GLU A 621 4.15 -8.08 -25.15
N THR A 622 4.84 -8.64 -26.14
CA THR A 622 4.65 -10.01 -26.65
C THR A 622 5.42 -11.05 -25.82
N GLN A 623 6.57 -10.68 -25.27
CA GLN A 623 7.41 -11.59 -24.46
C GLN A 623 7.44 -11.23 -22.98
N PHE A 624 7.10 -9.99 -22.62
CA PHE A 624 7.21 -9.45 -21.26
C PHE A 624 5.84 -9.14 -20.64
N PHE A 625 5.68 -9.51 -19.37
CA PHE A 625 4.61 -9.04 -18.52
C PHE A 625 4.92 -7.62 -18.02
N VAL A 626 4.13 -6.63 -18.42
CA VAL A 626 4.34 -5.24 -18.02
C VAL A 626 3.70 -4.96 -16.67
N ALA A 627 4.48 -4.42 -15.74
CA ALA A 627 4.02 -4.03 -14.42
C ALA A 627 4.62 -2.69 -14.00
N SER A 628 3.80 -1.84 -13.40
CA SER A 628 4.19 -0.50 -12.92
C SER A 628 4.39 -0.53 -11.41
N LEU A 629 5.56 -0.10 -10.94
CA LEU A 629 5.88 0.03 -9.53
C LEU A 629 4.95 1.04 -8.85
N THR A 630 4.53 0.70 -7.63
CA THR A 630 3.74 1.60 -6.79
C THR A 630 4.62 2.30 -5.75
N PRO A 631 4.26 3.52 -5.31
CA PRO A 631 4.94 4.19 -4.21
C PRO A 631 5.01 3.34 -2.94
N LEU A 632 5.97 3.62 -2.05
CA LEU A 632 6.09 2.90 -0.78
C LEU A 632 4.82 3.11 0.08
N SER A 633 4.27 2.03 0.62
CA SER A 633 3.23 2.09 1.66
C SER A 633 3.82 2.55 2.99
N ASP A 634 2.96 2.98 3.92
CA ASP A 634 3.39 3.47 5.23
C ASP A 634 4.22 2.45 6.00
N GLU A 635 3.80 1.17 5.97
CA GLU A 635 4.52 0.08 6.61
C GLU A 635 5.91 -0.14 5.99
N ARG A 636 6.04 0.07 4.67
CA ARG A 636 7.31 -0.07 3.95
C ARG A 636 8.23 1.13 4.18
N ARG A 637 7.67 2.33 4.30
CA ARG A 637 8.43 3.53 4.71
C ARG A 637 8.98 3.36 6.12
N GLU A 638 8.15 2.89 7.05
CA GLU A 638 8.58 2.58 8.42
C GLU A 638 9.70 1.53 8.43
N ARG A 639 9.51 0.42 7.70
CA ARG A 639 10.54 -0.62 7.59
C ARG A 639 11.85 -0.08 7.02
N PHE A 640 11.79 0.78 6.02
CA PHE A 640 12.97 1.41 5.44
C PHE A 640 13.73 2.26 6.46
N VAL A 641 13.01 3.11 7.22
CA VAL A 641 13.59 3.94 8.27
C VAL A 641 14.23 3.08 9.37
N ARG A 642 13.54 2.04 9.83
CA ARG A 642 14.08 1.13 10.85
C ARG A 642 15.34 0.40 10.36
N ASN A 643 15.33 -0.11 9.13
CA ASN A 643 16.51 -0.74 8.52
C ASN A 643 17.69 0.23 8.41
N TRP A 644 17.43 1.50 8.05
CA TRP A 644 18.45 2.55 8.01
C TRP A 644 19.16 2.70 9.36
N TYR A 645 18.38 2.90 10.43
CA TYR A 645 18.93 3.15 11.76
C TYR A 645 19.61 1.92 12.37
N ARG A 646 19.10 0.72 12.08
CA ARG A 646 19.74 -0.55 12.43
C ARG A 646 21.15 -0.64 11.84
N VAL A 647 21.26 -0.38 10.53
CA VAL A 647 22.55 -0.37 9.83
C VAL A 647 23.48 0.71 10.38
N ALA A 648 22.97 1.92 10.63
CA ALA A 648 23.76 3.02 11.17
C ALA A 648 24.31 2.72 12.58
N ALA A 649 23.59 1.94 13.40
CA ALA A 649 24.07 1.47 14.69
C ALA A 649 25.19 0.44 14.55
N LEU A 650 24.98 -0.58 13.70
CA LEU A 650 25.97 -1.62 13.43
C LEU A 650 27.28 -1.04 12.86
N ASP A 651 27.19 -0.03 12.01
CA ASP A 651 28.35 0.68 11.46
C ASP A 651 29.24 1.31 12.55
N ARG A 652 28.60 1.85 13.59
CA ARG A 652 29.29 2.48 14.72
C ARG A 652 29.76 1.47 15.77
N GLY A 653 29.59 0.17 15.52
CA GLY A 653 29.87 -0.91 16.48
C GLY A 653 28.94 -0.86 17.70
N LEU A 654 27.74 -0.30 17.54
CA LEU A 654 26.73 -0.17 18.58
C LEU A 654 25.67 -1.29 18.44
N PRO A 655 24.95 -1.65 19.52
CA PRO A 655 23.80 -2.55 19.44
C PRO A 655 22.77 -2.08 18.41
N GLU A 656 22.11 -3.01 17.72
CA GLU A 656 21.27 -2.69 16.56
C GLU A 656 20.07 -1.77 16.89
N ASP A 657 19.57 -1.83 18.13
CA ASP A 657 18.45 -1.01 18.63
C ASP A 657 18.87 0.37 19.18
N THR A 658 20.16 0.72 19.10
CA THR A 658 20.68 1.96 19.73
C THR A 658 19.95 3.21 19.25
N PHE A 659 19.53 3.24 17.99
CA PHE A 659 18.82 4.38 17.40
C PHE A 659 17.33 4.11 17.16
N ALA A 660 16.72 3.19 17.92
CA ALA A 660 15.30 2.86 17.78
C ALA A 660 14.38 4.06 18.09
N GLY A 661 14.75 4.91 19.07
CA GLY A 661 14.01 6.13 19.39
C GLY A 661 14.04 7.15 18.25
N GLU A 662 15.22 7.41 17.69
CA GLU A 662 15.37 8.30 16.53
C GLU A 662 14.64 7.75 15.29
N ALA A 663 14.59 6.42 15.13
CA ALA A 663 13.78 5.79 14.10
C ALA A 663 12.28 6.04 14.34
N ASP A 664 11.80 5.90 15.58
CA ASP A 664 10.40 6.17 15.95
C ASP A 664 10.03 7.64 15.74
N ASP A 665 10.92 8.57 16.09
CA ASP A 665 10.72 10.01 15.89
C ASP A 665 10.61 10.38 14.40
N LEU A 666 11.48 9.79 13.56
CA LEU A 666 11.41 10.00 12.11
C LEU A 666 10.15 9.35 11.53
N VAL A 667 9.79 8.14 11.94
CA VAL A 667 8.56 7.45 11.51
C VAL A 667 7.31 8.25 11.88
N ALA A 668 7.25 8.80 13.09
CA ALA A 668 6.17 9.68 13.52
C ALA A 668 6.11 10.97 12.68
N THR A 669 7.26 11.51 12.27
CA THR A 669 7.34 12.72 11.46
C THR A 669 6.91 12.50 10.01
N VAL A 670 7.22 11.34 9.41
CA VAL A 670 6.89 11.01 8.01
C VAL A 670 5.56 10.26 7.85
N GLY A 671 4.96 9.81 8.96
CA GLY A 671 3.73 9.02 8.98
C GLY A 671 2.45 9.80 8.68
N PRO A 672 1.32 9.10 8.44
CA PRO A 672 0.04 9.69 8.01
C PRO A 672 -0.73 10.44 9.10
N THR A 673 -0.28 10.41 10.36
CA THR A 673 -1.05 10.91 11.53
C THR A 673 -0.54 12.23 12.10
N ALA A 674 0.37 12.93 11.41
CA ALA A 674 0.94 14.16 11.92
C ALA A 674 0.45 15.37 11.11
N SER A 675 0.40 16.54 11.78
CA SER A 675 -0.07 17.87 11.32
C SER A 675 0.15 18.23 9.83
N ASP A 676 -0.40 19.36 9.34
CA ASP A 676 -0.16 19.94 8.00
C ASP A 676 1.32 19.90 7.50
N ARG A 677 2.30 19.90 8.43
CA ARG A 677 3.73 19.71 8.17
C ARG A 677 4.07 18.30 7.64
N SER A 678 3.48 17.26 8.19
CA SER A 678 3.81 15.86 7.90
C SER A 678 3.17 15.33 6.62
N ALA A 679 2.05 15.88 6.16
CA ALA A 679 1.45 15.52 4.86
C ALA A 679 2.41 15.79 3.69
N ARG A 680 3.18 16.89 3.74
CA ARG A 680 4.13 17.28 2.67
C ARG A 680 5.48 16.56 2.78
N ILE A 681 5.92 16.24 4.00
CA ILE A 681 7.08 15.37 4.22
C ILE A 681 6.75 13.93 3.83
N ALA A 682 5.51 13.50 4.07
CA ALA A 682 4.99 12.21 3.62
C ALA A 682 4.98 12.13 2.08
N GLU A 683 4.61 13.21 1.38
CA GLU A 683 4.67 13.31 -0.08
C GLU A 683 6.11 13.14 -0.62
N LEU A 684 7.08 13.80 0.02
CA LEU A 684 8.49 13.64 -0.33
C LEU A 684 8.98 12.20 -0.13
N THR A 685 8.52 11.50 0.90
CA THR A 685 9.02 10.15 1.25
C THR A 685 8.35 9.01 0.49
N ARG A 686 7.52 9.30 -0.52
CA ARG A 686 6.85 8.29 -1.35
C ARG A 686 7.82 7.48 -2.23
N THR A 687 9.00 8.04 -2.51
CA THR A 687 10.08 7.34 -3.22
C THR A 687 11.20 6.94 -2.26
N PRO A 688 11.80 5.74 -2.42
CA PRO A 688 12.95 5.31 -1.63
C PRO A 688 14.13 6.31 -1.62
N LEU A 689 14.40 6.99 -2.74
CA LEU A 689 15.51 7.95 -2.85
C LEU A 689 15.35 9.14 -1.91
N LEU A 690 14.16 9.75 -1.91
CA LEU A 690 13.87 10.92 -1.08
C LEU A 690 13.76 10.55 0.41
N LEU A 691 13.22 9.35 0.70
CA LEU A 691 13.23 8.81 2.07
C LEU A 691 14.66 8.57 2.57
N ALA A 692 15.56 8.05 1.72
CA ALA A 692 16.97 7.90 2.06
C ALA A 692 17.63 9.26 2.38
N ALA A 693 17.40 10.27 1.54
CA ALA A 693 17.91 11.62 1.76
C ALA A 693 17.44 12.18 3.11
N LEU A 694 16.18 11.93 3.48
CA LEU A 694 15.62 12.36 4.75
C LEU A 694 16.24 11.64 5.96
N CYS A 695 16.40 10.32 5.88
CA CYS A 695 17.08 9.54 6.92
C CYS A 695 18.49 10.06 7.20
N VAL A 696 19.17 10.53 6.16
CA VAL A 696 20.53 11.08 6.28
C VAL A 696 20.50 12.41 6.99
N VAL A 697 19.67 13.36 6.52
CA VAL A 697 19.51 14.65 7.19
C VAL A 697 19.19 14.45 8.68
N HIS A 698 18.27 13.53 9.01
CA HIS A 698 17.94 13.22 10.40
C HIS A 698 19.13 12.61 11.17
N THR A 699 19.89 11.71 10.55
CA THR A 699 21.10 11.12 11.16
C THR A 699 22.20 12.16 11.40
N LEU A 700 22.24 13.24 10.62
CA LEU A 700 23.23 14.30 10.71
C LEU A 700 22.87 15.35 11.76
N GLU A 701 21.61 15.78 11.75
CA GLU A 701 21.13 16.94 12.51
C GLU A 701 20.43 16.55 13.83
N GLN A 702 20.23 15.24 14.08
CA GLN A 702 19.49 14.64 15.20
C GLN A 702 17.98 14.95 15.22
N ASP A 703 17.59 16.16 14.80
CA ASP A 703 16.21 16.56 14.56
C ASP A 703 16.06 17.00 13.10
N LEU A 704 14.93 16.65 12.46
CA LEU A 704 14.62 17.24 11.16
C LEU A 704 14.32 18.73 11.32
N PRO A 705 14.85 19.60 10.44
CA PRO A 705 14.55 21.01 10.49
C PRO A 705 13.05 21.27 10.59
N ASN A 706 12.69 22.12 11.56
CA ASN A 706 11.29 22.46 11.82
C ASN A 706 10.69 23.35 10.75
N ARG A 707 11.55 23.99 9.94
CA ARG A 707 11.16 24.90 8.87
C ARG A 707 11.35 24.27 7.51
N ARG A 708 10.39 24.55 6.63
CA ARG A 708 10.27 23.94 5.30
C ARG A 708 11.49 24.20 4.41
N ALA A 709 11.95 25.46 4.37
CA ALA A 709 13.10 25.84 3.56
C ALA A 709 14.41 25.20 4.03
N GLU A 710 14.57 25.01 5.34
CA GLU A 710 15.75 24.37 5.93
C GLU A 710 15.76 22.87 5.59
N LEU A 711 14.60 22.21 5.65
CA LEU A 711 14.45 20.81 5.28
C LEU A 711 14.79 20.57 3.80
N TYR A 712 14.19 21.34 2.89
CA TYR A 712 14.46 21.20 1.45
C TYR A 712 15.92 21.51 1.13
N GLY A 713 16.51 22.51 1.79
CA GLY A 713 17.92 22.83 1.68
C GLY A 713 18.83 21.69 2.12
N ALA A 714 18.55 21.09 3.28
CA ALA A 714 19.32 19.96 3.79
C ALA A 714 19.26 18.74 2.85
N CYS A 715 18.08 18.45 2.27
CA CYS A 715 17.96 17.39 1.26
C CYS A 715 18.74 17.70 -0.03
N VAL A 716 18.70 18.94 -0.53
CA VAL A 716 19.47 19.36 -1.72
C VAL A 716 20.97 19.25 -1.46
N GLU A 717 21.45 19.68 -0.29
CA GLU A 717 22.87 19.57 0.08
C GLU A 717 23.31 18.11 0.22
N ALA A 718 22.50 17.28 0.88
CA ALA A 718 22.76 15.84 0.97
C ALA A 718 22.93 15.23 -0.43
N LEU A 719 22.05 15.58 -1.38
CA LEU A 719 22.08 15.10 -2.76
C LEU A 719 23.26 15.62 -3.61
N LEU A 720 23.80 16.81 -3.30
CA LEU A 720 24.95 17.38 -4.03
C LEU A 720 26.32 16.90 -3.51
N HIS A 721 26.42 16.48 -2.24
CA HIS A 721 27.73 16.21 -1.62
C HIS A 721 28.45 14.92 -2.09
N GLU A 722 27.78 13.97 -2.78
CA GLU A 722 28.47 12.82 -3.41
C GLU A 722 29.45 13.23 -4.53
N TRP A 723 29.30 14.43 -5.09
CA TRP A 723 30.11 14.93 -6.21
C TRP A 723 31.61 15.02 -5.91
N GLN A 724 32.03 15.08 -4.65
CA GLN A 724 33.45 15.18 -4.27
C GLN A 724 34.16 13.82 -4.12
N GLY A 725 33.42 12.73 -3.89
CA GLY A 725 33.99 11.40 -3.63
C GLY A 725 34.49 10.69 -4.89
N ALA A 726 33.91 11.00 -6.05
CA ALA A 726 34.30 10.47 -7.35
C ALA A 726 35.47 11.26 -7.96
N LYS A 727 36.64 11.26 -7.30
CA LYS A 727 37.84 11.90 -7.88
C LYS A 727 38.35 11.12 -9.09
N GLY A 728 38.28 11.75 -10.27
CA GLY A 728 38.96 11.27 -11.47
C GLY A 728 38.80 12.02 -12.79
N LEU A 729 38.02 13.12 -12.91
CA LEU A 729 37.87 13.84 -14.20
C LEU A 729 37.86 15.38 -14.04
N GLU A 730 38.53 16.07 -14.96
CA GLU A 730 39.09 17.44 -14.87
C GLU A 730 38.13 18.64 -14.69
N VAL A 731 36.81 18.46 -14.56
CA VAL A 731 35.89 19.61 -14.42
C VAL A 731 35.01 19.46 -13.18
N GLY A 732 35.59 19.37 -11.98
CA GLY A 732 34.83 19.27 -10.73
C GLY A 732 34.17 20.59 -10.35
N PHE A 733 32.83 20.65 -10.35
CA PHE A 733 32.10 21.80 -9.79
C PHE A 733 32.05 21.69 -8.26
N GLU A 734 32.35 22.77 -7.56
CA GLU A 734 32.18 22.88 -6.10
C GLU A 734 30.66 22.83 -5.76
N PRO A 735 30.20 22.12 -4.71
CA PRO A 735 28.77 21.97 -4.40
C PRO A 735 28.00 23.31 -4.34
N GLY A 736 28.60 24.36 -3.79
CA GLY A 736 28.01 25.70 -3.77
C GLY A 736 27.83 26.30 -5.16
N VAL A 737 28.74 26.02 -6.10
CA VAL A 737 28.62 26.40 -7.52
C VAL A 737 27.50 25.61 -8.19
N ALA A 738 27.45 24.28 -8.00
CA ALA A 738 26.42 23.42 -8.58
C ALA A 738 25.03 23.85 -8.12
N ARG A 739 24.86 24.14 -6.82
CA ARG A 739 23.61 24.66 -6.26
C ARG A 739 23.20 25.98 -6.91
N ARG A 740 24.12 26.94 -7.12
CA ARG A 740 23.80 28.22 -7.77
C ARG A 740 23.37 28.03 -9.24
N ILE A 741 24.00 27.10 -9.97
CA ILE A 741 23.57 26.77 -11.33
C ILE A 741 22.15 26.17 -11.32
N LEU A 742 21.87 25.21 -10.43
CA LEU A 742 20.54 24.61 -10.28
C LEU A 742 19.50 25.63 -9.84
N ALA A 743 19.85 26.55 -8.95
CA ALA A 743 18.99 27.65 -8.50
C ALA A 743 18.58 28.54 -9.68
N ARG A 744 19.53 28.90 -10.54
CA ARG A 744 19.23 29.69 -11.73
C ARG A 744 18.34 28.96 -12.73
N ILE A 745 18.61 27.67 -12.96
CA ILE A 745 17.76 26.83 -13.81
C ILE A 745 16.35 26.73 -13.21
N ALA A 746 16.23 26.46 -11.91
CA ALA A 746 14.96 26.35 -11.20
C ALA A 746 14.15 27.64 -11.30
N HIS A 747 14.78 28.81 -11.06
CA HIS A 747 14.12 30.09 -11.14
C HIS A 747 13.67 30.42 -12.57
N TRP A 748 14.51 30.17 -13.58
CA TRP A 748 14.12 30.33 -14.98
C TRP A 748 12.97 29.39 -15.38
N MET A 749 12.98 28.14 -14.89
CA MET A 749 11.88 27.20 -15.07
C MET A 749 10.60 27.75 -14.43
N HIS A 750 10.66 28.07 -13.15
CA HIS A 750 9.51 28.47 -12.34
C HIS A 750 8.92 29.84 -12.75
N SER A 751 9.70 30.68 -13.43
CA SER A 751 9.24 31.94 -14.01
C SER A 751 8.10 31.79 -15.03
N ALA A 752 7.94 30.61 -15.63
CA ALA A 752 6.81 30.29 -16.50
C ALA A 752 5.85 29.32 -15.80
N GLN A 753 4.56 29.64 -15.83
CA GLN A 753 3.52 28.84 -15.17
C GLN A 753 3.56 27.39 -15.65
N GLY A 754 3.64 26.44 -14.71
CA GLY A 754 3.61 25.01 -15.00
C GLY A 754 4.83 24.47 -15.76
N ARG A 755 5.93 25.22 -15.85
CA ARG A 755 7.19 24.73 -16.44
C ARG A 755 7.99 23.98 -15.37
N ASP A 756 7.64 22.71 -15.20
CA ASP A 756 8.32 21.73 -14.35
C ASP A 756 9.28 20.81 -15.14
N ARG A 757 9.20 20.86 -16.48
CA ARG A 757 9.98 20.03 -17.42
C ARG A 757 10.43 20.85 -18.63
N ILE A 758 11.67 20.65 -19.04
CA ILE A 758 12.35 21.46 -20.06
C ILE A 758 13.28 20.60 -20.91
N SER A 759 13.53 20.99 -22.15
CA SER A 759 14.53 20.34 -22.99
C SER A 759 15.91 20.97 -22.84
N ARG A 760 16.95 20.19 -23.17
CA ARG A 760 18.32 20.72 -23.26
C ARG A 760 18.42 21.85 -24.29
N ALA A 761 17.66 21.75 -25.39
CA ALA A 761 17.61 22.79 -26.41
C ALA A 761 17.00 24.08 -25.86
N GLU A 762 15.91 24.00 -25.09
CA GLU A 762 15.30 25.17 -24.44
C GLU A 762 16.24 25.83 -23.42
N LEU A 763 17.05 25.06 -22.69
CA LEU A 763 18.07 25.62 -21.79
C LEU A 763 19.20 26.33 -22.53
N ILE A 764 19.67 25.72 -23.61
CA ILE A 764 20.72 26.30 -24.45
C ILE A 764 20.18 27.59 -25.11
N GLU A 765 18.96 27.57 -25.63
CA GLU A 765 18.30 28.75 -26.19
C GLU A 765 18.15 29.85 -25.13
N ALA A 766 17.71 29.50 -23.91
CA ALA A 766 17.61 30.46 -22.82
C ALA A 766 18.97 31.06 -22.43
N LEU A 767 20.05 30.26 -22.46
CA LEU A 767 21.40 30.73 -22.22
C LEU A 767 21.86 31.69 -23.34
N GLU A 768 21.59 31.35 -24.60
CA GLU A 768 21.95 32.15 -25.77
C GLU A 768 21.17 33.47 -25.87
N SER A 769 19.88 33.43 -25.52
CA SER A 769 19.02 34.61 -25.52
C SER A 769 19.28 35.53 -24.32
N GLY A 770 20.12 35.11 -23.37
CA GLY A 770 20.34 35.79 -22.08
C GLY A 770 19.17 35.68 -21.10
N ALA A 771 18.18 34.81 -21.36
CA ALA A 771 17.10 34.52 -20.42
C ALA A 771 17.56 33.66 -19.23
N LEU A 772 18.64 32.91 -19.39
CA LEU A 772 19.34 32.16 -18.34
C LEU A 772 20.79 32.67 -18.26
N VAL A 773 21.22 33.16 -17.09
CA VAL A 773 22.59 33.66 -16.89
C VAL A 773 23.27 32.83 -15.80
N LEU A 774 24.27 32.05 -16.18
CA LEU A 774 25.05 31.24 -15.24
C LEU A 774 25.86 32.13 -14.28
N PRO A 775 26.12 31.70 -13.03
CA PRO A 775 26.87 32.50 -12.06
C PRO A 775 28.30 32.83 -12.52
N ASP A 776 28.86 33.95 -12.06
CA ASP A 776 30.22 34.37 -12.41
C ASP A 776 31.27 33.30 -12.03
N GLY A 777 32.26 33.09 -12.91
CA GLY A 777 33.32 32.09 -12.72
C GLY A 777 32.92 30.64 -13.01
N THR A 778 31.68 30.39 -13.46
CA THR A 778 31.20 29.04 -13.82
C THR A 778 31.32 28.72 -15.30
N ALA A 779 31.29 29.73 -16.17
CA ALA A 779 31.47 29.57 -17.60
C ALA A 779 32.95 29.33 -17.92
N GLY A 780 33.26 28.16 -18.48
CA GLY A 780 34.48 27.99 -19.26
C GLY A 780 34.46 28.90 -20.51
N PRO A 781 35.45 28.77 -21.41
CA PRO A 781 35.46 29.53 -22.67
C PRO A 781 34.20 29.31 -23.54
N ASP A 782 33.45 28.22 -23.32
CA ASP A 782 32.15 27.94 -23.93
C ASP A 782 31.08 27.59 -22.86
N PRO A 783 30.17 28.54 -22.53
CA PRO A 783 29.06 28.33 -21.61
C PRO A 783 28.13 27.17 -21.99
N ARG A 784 27.97 26.86 -23.29
CA ARG A 784 27.11 25.76 -23.75
C ARG A 784 27.73 24.41 -23.39
N ALA A 785 29.02 24.25 -23.67
CA ALA A 785 29.75 23.03 -23.32
C ALA A 785 29.78 22.82 -21.80
N THR A 786 29.97 23.91 -21.02
CA THR A 786 29.89 23.87 -19.55
C THR A 786 28.51 23.41 -19.07
N LEU A 787 27.43 23.99 -19.57
CA LEU A 787 26.06 23.62 -19.18
C LEU A 787 25.74 22.18 -19.59
N GLY A 788 26.14 21.75 -20.80
CA GLY A 788 25.96 20.38 -21.27
C GLY A 788 26.65 19.36 -20.35
N ALA A 789 27.93 19.58 -20.03
CA ALA A 789 28.69 18.72 -19.14
C ALA A 789 28.13 18.70 -17.70
N PHE A 790 27.62 19.84 -17.23
CA PHE A 790 26.95 19.94 -15.93
C PHE A 790 25.66 19.09 -15.90
N LEU A 791 24.79 19.25 -16.90
CA LEU A 791 23.53 18.52 -16.99
C LEU A 791 23.73 17.01 -17.12
N ASP A 792 24.73 16.57 -17.89
CA ASP A 792 25.05 15.14 -18.00
C ASP A 792 25.36 14.53 -16.63
N ARG A 793 26.08 15.24 -15.76
CA ARG A 793 26.39 14.72 -14.42
C ARG A 793 25.26 14.86 -13.43
N VAL A 794 24.55 16.00 -13.40
CA VAL A 794 23.42 16.17 -12.46
C VAL A 794 22.33 15.16 -12.72
N VAL A 795 21.98 14.96 -14.00
CA VAL A 795 20.90 14.04 -14.38
C VAL A 795 21.28 12.58 -14.11
N ASP A 796 22.54 12.22 -14.30
CA ASP A 796 23.00 10.83 -14.20
C ASP A 796 23.47 10.46 -12.77
N GLU A 797 23.88 11.42 -11.92
CA GLU A 797 24.54 11.14 -10.64
C GLU A 797 23.84 11.70 -9.38
N SER A 798 23.16 12.85 -9.45
CA SER A 798 22.65 13.53 -8.23
C SER A 798 21.23 13.12 -7.81
N GLY A 799 20.42 12.65 -8.76
CA GLY A 799 18.99 12.42 -8.52
C GLY A 799 18.16 13.69 -8.23
N LEU A 800 18.74 14.89 -8.28
CA LEU A 800 18.01 16.16 -8.09
C LEU A 800 17.28 16.61 -9.36
N LEU A 801 17.94 16.45 -10.50
CA LEU A 801 17.37 16.66 -11.82
C LEU A 801 17.26 15.29 -12.49
N VAL A 802 16.12 14.98 -13.09
CA VAL A 802 15.84 13.68 -13.69
C VAL A 802 15.29 13.86 -15.10
N GLY A 803 15.67 12.95 -15.99
CA GLY A 803 15.07 12.84 -17.32
C GLY A 803 13.65 12.29 -17.24
N TRP A 804 12.65 13.11 -17.58
CA TRP A 804 11.25 12.73 -17.65
C TRP A 804 10.86 12.18 -19.01
N SER A 805 11.53 12.53 -20.11
CA SER A 805 11.33 11.89 -21.42
C SER A 805 12.60 11.98 -22.27
N GLN A 806 12.51 11.68 -23.57
CA GLN A 806 13.65 11.64 -24.49
C GLN A 806 14.46 12.96 -24.53
N ASP A 807 13.79 14.10 -24.40
CA ASP A 807 14.41 15.43 -24.39
C ASP A 807 14.09 16.21 -23.11
N ARG A 808 13.06 15.85 -22.34
CA ARG A 808 12.64 16.60 -21.15
C ARG A 808 13.38 16.17 -19.89
N ILE A 809 14.00 17.13 -19.22
CA ILE A 809 14.55 17.04 -17.87
C ILE A 809 13.74 17.94 -16.93
N GLY A 810 13.73 17.61 -15.65
CA GLY A 810 13.03 18.38 -14.62
C GLY A 810 13.50 17.97 -13.24
N PHE A 811 13.13 18.72 -12.19
CA PHE A 811 13.50 18.33 -10.83
C PHE A 811 12.79 17.02 -10.43
N ALA A 812 13.46 16.19 -9.63
CA ALA A 812 12.90 14.94 -9.13
C ALA A 812 11.65 15.15 -8.27
N HIS A 813 11.54 16.31 -7.66
CA HIS A 813 10.37 16.77 -6.95
C HIS A 813 10.19 18.28 -7.12
N LEU A 814 8.95 18.75 -7.26
CA LEU A 814 8.65 20.18 -7.44
C LEU A 814 9.15 21.02 -6.26
N ALA A 815 9.10 20.48 -5.04
CA ALA A 815 9.65 21.13 -3.84
C ALA A 815 11.13 21.54 -3.98
N PHE A 816 11.95 20.79 -4.72
CA PHE A 816 13.34 21.19 -4.98
C PHE A 816 13.42 22.36 -5.95
N GLN A 817 12.61 22.37 -7.01
CA GLN A 817 12.50 23.52 -7.91
C GLN A 817 12.02 24.77 -7.15
N GLU A 818 11.04 24.62 -6.27
CA GLU A 818 10.47 25.72 -5.46
C GLU A 818 11.50 26.26 -4.47
N TYR A 819 12.19 25.38 -3.74
CA TYR A 819 13.27 25.77 -2.83
C TYR A 819 14.42 26.47 -3.55
N LEU A 820 14.90 25.89 -4.65
CA LEU A 820 16.02 26.43 -5.44
C LEU A 820 15.66 27.75 -6.12
N THR A 821 14.40 27.94 -6.53
CA THR A 821 13.89 29.23 -7.01
C THR A 821 13.91 30.27 -5.89
N SER A 822 13.42 29.92 -4.70
CA SER A 822 13.49 30.79 -3.52
C SER A 822 14.94 31.14 -3.17
N PHE A 823 15.85 30.17 -3.27
CA PHE A 823 17.28 30.38 -3.04
C PHE A 823 17.88 31.37 -4.05
N ASP A 824 17.63 31.20 -5.36
CA ASP A 824 18.13 32.13 -6.40
C ASP A 824 17.64 33.55 -6.16
N LEU A 825 16.34 33.71 -5.87
CA LEU A 825 15.75 35.01 -5.55
C LEU A 825 16.46 35.66 -4.37
N ARG A 826 16.66 34.92 -3.26
CA ARG A 826 17.38 35.47 -2.10
C ARG A 826 18.80 35.91 -2.44
N VAL A 827 19.54 35.08 -3.17
CA VAL A 827 20.91 35.40 -3.63
C VAL A 827 20.89 36.67 -4.47
N GLU A 828 20.00 36.76 -5.45
CA GLU A 828 19.85 37.94 -6.31
C GLU A 828 19.54 39.21 -5.49
N PHE A 829 18.62 39.12 -4.52
CA PHE A 829 18.22 40.26 -3.69
C PHE A 829 19.29 40.69 -2.67
N VAL A 830 20.10 39.76 -2.15
CA VAL A 830 21.12 40.02 -1.13
C VAL A 830 22.46 40.46 -1.75
N GLU A 831 22.90 39.83 -2.84
CA GLU A 831 24.20 40.09 -3.46
C GLU A 831 24.20 41.37 -4.32
N GLN A 832 23.09 41.73 -4.98
CA GLN A 832 23.02 42.95 -5.80
C GLN A 832 23.01 44.26 -4.99
N ARG A 833 22.90 44.21 -3.66
CA ARG A 833 22.67 45.39 -2.80
C ARG A 833 23.66 45.59 -1.65
N SER A 834 24.92 45.19 -1.82
CA SER A 834 25.99 45.42 -0.82
C SER A 834 25.54 45.11 0.62
N PHE A 835 24.93 43.94 0.81
CA PHE A 835 24.44 43.46 2.11
C PHE A 835 23.35 44.33 2.79
N ALA A 836 22.71 45.25 2.06
CA ALA A 836 21.60 46.06 2.57
C ALA A 836 20.24 45.35 2.36
N VAL A 837 19.40 45.33 3.39
CA VAL A 837 18.08 44.69 3.34
C VAL A 837 17.15 45.42 2.33
N PRO A 838 16.37 44.72 1.48
CA PRO A 838 15.57 45.35 0.43
C PRO A 838 14.50 46.32 0.96
N GLU A 839 14.29 47.48 0.31
CA GLU A 839 13.13 48.34 0.59
C GLU A 839 11.80 47.71 0.11
N ARG A 840 10.67 48.00 0.79
CA ARG A 840 9.34 47.40 0.49
C ARG A 840 8.96 47.44 -1.00
N GLY A 841 9.27 48.52 -1.71
CA GLY A 841 8.92 48.68 -3.13
C GLY A 841 9.59 47.68 -4.07
N THR A 842 10.67 47.03 -3.64
CA THR A 842 11.44 46.09 -4.48
C THR A 842 10.93 44.65 -4.43
N LEU A 843 10.03 44.34 -3.48
CA LEU A 843 9.34 43.05 -3.38
C LEU A 843 7.99 43.03 -4.10
N ALA A 844 7.55 44.15 -4.68
CA ALA A 844 6.26 44.26 -5.35
C ALA A 844 6.01 43.18 -6.44
N PRO A 845 6.99 42.80 -7.29
CA PRO A 845 6.80 41.72 -8.26
C PRO A 845 6.54 40.36 -7.62
N LEU A 846 7.17 40.06 -6.48
CA LEU A 846 6.95 38.82 -5.72
C LEU A 846 5.63 38.85 -4.96
N ALA A 847 5.33 39.98 -4.31
CA ALA A 847 4.08 40.20 -3.60
C ALA A 847 2.85 40.10 -4.51
N GLY A 848 2.99 40.49 -5.79
CA GLY A 848 1.96 40.32 -6.81
C GLY A 848 1.63 38.86 -7.14
N ARG A 849 2.52 37.91 -6.81
CA ARG A 849 2.30 36.47 -7.00
C ARG A 849 1.63 35.80 -5.79
N ALA A 850 1.39 36.53 -4.70
CA ALA A 850 0.73 35.99 -3.52
C ALA A 850 -0.75 35.68 -3.81
N GLY A 851 -1.10 34.40 -3.70
CA GLY A 851 -2.39 33.83 -4.11
C GLY A 851 -2.32 32.99 -5.40
N ASP A 852 -1.17 32.92 -6.07
CA ASP A 852 -0.92 31.97 -7.15
C ASP A 852 -0.43 30.63 -6.56
N PRO A 853 -1.16 29.51 -6.77
CA PRO A 853 -0.74 28.20 -6.27
C PRO A 853 0.65 27.77 -6.73
N TRP A 854 1.08 28.19 -7.93
CA TRP A 854 2.41 27.86 -8.45
C TRP A 854 3.53 28.52 -7.65
N TRP A 855 3.31 29.76 -7.18
CA TRP A 855 4.31 30.54 -6.43
C TRP A 855 4.20 30.41 -4.91
N GLN A 856 3.14 29.78 -4.41
CA GLN A 856 2.84 29.68 -3.00
C GLN A 856 4.02 29.14 -2.18
N GLU A 857 4.59 28.01 -2.58
CA GLU A 857 5.69 27.40 -1.86
C GLU A 857 6.98 28.21 -1.98
N VAL A 858 7.27 28.78 -3.16
CA VAL A 858 8.44 29.65 -3.34
C VAL A 858 8.38 30.84 -2.40
N LEU A 859 7.22 31.48 -2.25
CA LEU A 859 7.05 32.62 -1.35
C LEU A 859 7.18 32.21 0.12
N LEU A 860 6.66 31.04 0.51
CA LEU A 860 6.84 30.50 1.87
C LEU A 860 8.32 30.21 2.15
N CYS A 861 8.98 29.50 1.23
CA CYS A 861 10.41 29.23 1.31
C CYS A 861 11.23 30.52 1.32
N PHE A 862 10.82 31.56 0.60
CA PHE A 862 11.50 32.87 0.55
C PHE A 862 11.31 33.67 1.85
N ALA A 863 10.19 33.49 2.53
CA ALA A 863 9.87 34.17 3.78
C ALA A 863 10.45 33.48 5.03
N SER A 864 10.83 32.20 4.93
CA SER A 864 11.36 31.40 6.05
C SER A 864 12.71 31.94 6.59
N PRO A 865 12.96 31.99 7.90
CA PRO A 865 14.31 32.16 8.40
C PRO A 865 15.17 30.92 8.05
N LEU A 866 16.48 31.08 7.84
CA LEU A 866 17.44 30.00 7.58
C LEU A 866 18.46 29.93 8.73
N ALA A 867 18.83 28.72 9.18
CA ALA A 867 19.88 28.48 10.16
C ALA A 867 21.30 28.88 9.66
N ARG A 868 22.31 28.90 10.54
CA ARG A 868 23.72 29.22 10.17
C ARG A 868 24.47 27.95 9.70
N PRO A 869 25.43 28.05 8.75
CA PRO A 869 26.29 29.20 8.47
C PRO A 869 25.73 30.26 7.50
N TRP A 870 24.54 30.06 6.94
CA TRP A 870 24.05 30.80 5.77
C TRP A 870 23.45 32.19 6.06
N ALA A 871 23.68 32.73 7.27
CA ALA A 871 23.09 33.97 7.78
C ALA A 871 24.17 35.01 8.18
N GLU A 872 25.27 35.11 7.44
CA GLU A 872 26.32 36.08 7.78
C GLU A 872 26.00 37.51 7.35
N THR A 873 24.97 37.76 6.51
CA THR A 873 24.78 39.12 5.96
C THR A 873 23.35 39.64 5.79
N CYS A 874 22.30 38.92 6.21
CA CYS A 874 20.94 39.46 6.27
C CYS A 874 20.21 39.01 7.54
N GLN A 875 19.70 39.96 8.32
CA GLN A 875 18.79 39.66 9.43
C GLN A 875 17.48 39.13 8.84
N THR A 876 17.27 37.82 8.93
CA THR A 876 16.14 37.08 8.35
C THR A 876 14.77 37.56 8.84
N ASP A 877 14.71 38.16 10.03
CA ASP A 877 13.48 38.75 10.60
C ASP A 877 12.93 39.95 9.80
N ASP A 878 13.79 40.71 9.12
CA ASP A 878 13.39 41.90 8.36
C ASP A 878 12.80 41.54 6.98
N LEU A 879 13.19 40.39 6.40
CA LEU A 879 12.72 39.97 5.07
C LEU A 879 11.26 39.50 5.09
N PHE A 880 10.87 38.71 6.10
CA PHE A 880 9.48 38.26 6.27
C PHE A 880 8.54 39.46 6.44
N GLU A 881 8.86 40.40 7.34
CA GLU A 881 7.99 41.54 7.63
C GLU A 881 7.80 42.45 6.42
N ARG A 882 8.84 42.58 5.60
CA ARG A 882 8.79 43.36 4.37
C ARG A 882 8.01 42.67 3.28
N LEU A 883 8.17 41.35 3.09
CA LEU A 883 7.35 40.61 2.12
C LEU A 883 5.89 40.57 2.57
N PHE A 884 5.64 40.29 3.84
CA PHE A 884 4.30 40.33 4.45
C PHE A 884 3.65 41.70 4.23
N GLY A 885 4.38 42.78 4.54
CA GLY A 885 3.90 44.14 4.30
C GLY A 885 3.65 44.43 2.82
N ALA A 886 4.54 44.01 1.93
CA ALA A 886 4.37 44.17 0.49
C ALA A 886 3.14 43.41 -0.05
N ILE A 887 2.85 42.20 0.46
CA ILE A 887 1.67 41.40 0.10
C ILE A 887 0.37 42.05 0.58
N VAL A 888 0.37 42.55 1.82
CA VAL A 888 -0.76 43.29 2.41
C VAL A 888 -1.05 44.58 1.63
N GLU A 889 -0.01 45.29 1.21
CA GLU A 889 -0.11 46.55 0.47
C GLU A 889 -0.33 46.39 -1.03
N SER A 890 0.02 45.23 -1.59
CA SER A 890 -0.15 44.93 -3.02
C SER A 890 -1.63 44.85 -3.39
N PRO A 891 -2.07 45.41 -4.53
CA PRO A 891 -3.42 45.19 -5.05
C PRO A 891 -3.72 43.69 -5.24
N LEU A 892 -5.00 43.28 -5.15
CA LEU A 892 -5.42 41.90 -5.42
C LEU A 892 -5.39 41.56 -6.92
N VAL A 893 -5.23 42.57 -7.77
CA VAL A 893 -5.22 42.44 -9.23
C VAL A 893 -3.93 43.07 -9.75
N PRO A 894 -3.14 42.39 -10.58
CA PRO A 894 -1.89 42.93 -11.10
C PRO A 894 -2.08 44.25 -11.83
N THR A 895 -1.13 45.16 -11.67
CA THR A 895 -1.07 46.43 -12.41
C THR A 895 -1.08 46.17 -13.92
N GLY A 896 -2.16 46.60 -14.60
CA GLY A 896 -2.34 46.43 -16.04
C GLY A 896 -3.64 45.72 -16.45
N VAL A 897 -4.30 45.02 -15.52
CA VAL A 897 -5.62 44.40 -15.77
C VAL A 897 -6.72 45.38 -15.36
N THR A 898 -7.35 46.02 -16.34
CA THR A 898 -8.35 47.09 -16.12
C THR A 898 -9.77 46.58 -15.85
N ARG A 899 -10.03 45.27 -16.02
CA ARG A 899 -11.33 44.63 -15.75
C ARG A 899 -11.15 43.26 -15.11
N SER A 900 -11.20 43.21 -13.78
CA SER A 900 -11.46 41.99 -13.03
C SER A 900 -12.86 42.05 -12.40
N THR A 901 -13.57 40.93 -12.38
CA THR A 901 -14.89 40.83 -11.74
C THR A 901 -14.75 40.88 -10.22
N ALA A 902 -15.83 41.24 -9.51
CA ALA A 902 -15.84 41.23 -8.04
C ALA A 902 -15.49 39.84 -7.47
N ASP A 903 -15.92 38.77 -8.15
CA ASP A 903 -15.64 37.39 -7.76
C ASP A 903 -14.16 37.03 -7.90
N GLN A 904 -13.51 37.45 -9.00
CA GLN A 904 -12.07 37.22 -9.19
C GLN A 904 -11.23 37.89 -8.08
N ARG A 905 -11.61 39.10 -7.65
CA ARG A 905 -10.91 39.78 -6.53
C ARG A 905 -11.10 39.05 -5.21
N ARG A 906 -12.29 38.48 -4.96
CA ARG A 906 -12.55 37.67 -3.77
C ARG A 906 -11.73 36.38 -3.78
N THR A 907 -11.67 35.67 -4.90
CA THR A 907 -10.86 34.45 -5.03
C THR A 907 -9.38 34.73 -4.76
N VAL A 908 -8.81 35.80 -5.35
CA VAL A 908 -7.40 36.14 -5.09
C VAL A 908 -7.19 36.58 -3.64
N ARG A 909 -8.14 37.34 -3.05
CA ARG A 909 -8.11 37.67 -1.61
C ARG A 909 -8.05 36.41 -0.76
N ASP A 910 -8.88 35.41 -1.04
CA ASP A 910 -8.96 34.18 -0.25
C ASP A 910 -7.69 33.36 -0.36
N ALA A 911 -7.16 33.17 -1.57
CA ALA A 911 -5.89 32.49 -1.79
C ALA A 911 -4.72 33.22 -1.10
N ARG A 912 -4.68 34.56 -1.19
CA ARG A 912 -3.66 35.37 -0.50
C ARG A 912 -3.82 35.31 1.01
N ARG A 913 -5.05 35.30 1.52
CA ARG A 913 -5.33 35.19 2.95
C ARG A 913 -4.85 33.84 3.48
N GLN A 914 -5.16 32.76 2.79
CA GLN A 914 -4.67 31.43 3.12
C GLN A 914 -3.13 31.39 3.17
N TRP A 915 -2.46 32.00 2.19
CA TRP A 915 -1.01 32.11 2.20
C TRP A 915 -0.49 32.86 3.44
N LEU A 916 -1.13 33.98 3.82
CA LEU A 916 -0.74 34.76 5.01
C LEU A 916 -0.92 33.96 6.30
N ASP A 917 -2.02 33.23 6.44
CA ASP A 917 -2.24 32.37 7.61
C ASP A 917 -1.16 31.27 7.71
N LEU A 918 -0.80 30.63 6.59
CA LEU A 918 0.30 29.64 6.54
C LEU A 918 1.66 30.26 6.89
N ALA A 919 1.96 31.45 6.35
CA ALA A 919 3.21 32.15 6.62
C ALA A 919 3.33 32.59 8.09
N ILE A 920 2.23 33.01 8.71
CA ILE A 920 2.16 33.35 10.14
C ILE A 920 2.40 32.10 10.99
N ALA A 921 1.78 30.97 10.61
CA ALA A 921 1.97 29.69 11.30
C ALA A 921 3.43 29.21 11.23
N ASP A 922 4.08 29.28 10.06
CA ASP A 922 5.47 28.85 9.86
C ASP A 922 6.48 29.75 10.60
N ARG A 923 6.21 31.06 10.73
CA ARG A 923 7.05 31.98 11.52
C ARG A 923 6.80 31.89 13.03
N GLY A 924 5.57 31.64 13.45
CA GLY A 924 5.14 31.73 14.85
C GLY A 924 4.77 33.14 15.32
N GLY A 925 4.37 34.04 14.40
CA GLY A 925 3.98 35.41 14.75
C GLY A 925 3.49 36.28 13.59
N CYS A 926 2.45 37.07 13.83
CA CYS A 926 1.85 37.98 12.84
C CYS A 926 2.43 39.41 12.97
N PRO A 927 2.91 40.06 11.89
CA PRO A 927 3.30 41.47 11.93
C PRO A 927 2.06 42.37 12.02
N ALA A 928 1.98 43.22 13.04
CA ALA A 928 0.81 44.06 13.28
C ALA A 928 0.83 45.35 12.45
N GLU A 929 2.01 45.93 12.24
CA GLU A 929 2.22 47.26 11.69
C GLU A 929 1.71 47.41 10.25
N PRO A 930 1.97 46.48 9.31
CA PRO A 930 1.43 46.59 7.95
C PRO A 930 -0.10 46.48 7.93
N LEU A 931 -0.68 45.66 8.81
CA LEU A 931 -2.12 45.46 8.91
C LEU A 931 -2.80 46.71 9.49
N LEU A 932 -2.26 47.26 10.57
CA LEU A 932 -2.73 48.51 11.18
C LEU A 932 -2.63 49.66 10.19
N GLY A 933 -1.50 49.81 9.50
CA GLY A 933 -1.33 50.84 8.48
C GLY A 933 -2.38 50.74 7.36
N LEU A 934 -2.79 49.53 6.97
CA LEU A 934 -3.83 49.32 5.98
C LEU A 934 -5.23 49.66 6.51
N LEU A 935 -5.56 49.21 7.73
CA LEU A 935 -6.80 49.55 8.43
C LEU A 935 -6.89 51.06 8.74
N GLU A 936 -5.74 51.73 8.83
CA GLU A 936 -5.65 53.15 9.12
C GLU A 936 -6.06 54.05 7.94
N ARG A 937 -6.03 53.51 6.72
CA ARG A 937 -6.36 54.24 5.49
C ARG A 937 -7.86 54.49 5.36
N ALA A 938 -8.22 55.65 4.83
CA ALA A 938 -9.61 55.97 4.51
C ALA A 938 -10.12 55.04 3.40
N ALA A 939 -11.30 54.44 3.61
CA ALA A 939 -11.88 53.43 2.71
C ALA A 939 -12.10 53.94 1.27
N GLY A 940 -12.49 55.22 1.12
CA GLY A 940 -12.75 55.80 -0.19
C GLY A 940 -13.78 55.00 -1.01
N ALA A 941 -13.59 54.93 -2.33
CA ALA A 941 -14.42 54.16 -3.27
C ALA A 941 -13.65 52.97 -3.90
N ASP A 942 -12.59 52.49 -3.25
CA ASP A 942 -11.71 51.44 -3.76
C ASP A 942 -12.09 50.07 -3.16
N GLU A 943 -12.88 49.30 -3.89
CA GLU A 943 -13.30 47.95 -3.47
C GLU A 943 -12.14 46.98 -3.22
N ASP A 944 -11.02 47.15 -3.92
CA ASP A 944 -9.82 46.32 -3.72
C ASP A 944 -9.18 46.63 -2.37
N LEU A 945 -9.10 47.90 -2.00
CA LEU A 945 -8.70 48.33 -0.65
C LEU A 945 -9.64 47.75 0.41
N TRP A 946 -10.96 47.76 0.18
CA TRP A 946 -11.94 47.22 1.14
C TRP A 946 -11.71 45.74 1.41
N LEU A 947 -11.49 44.92 0.37
CA LEU A 947 -11.24 43.49 0.53
C LEU A 947 -9.93 43.20 1.26
N ARG A 948 -8.89 44.01 1.03
CA ARG A 948 -7.63 43.89 1.76
C ARG A 948 -7.76 44.34 3.22
N GLN A 949 -8.53 45.40 3.49
CA GLN A 949 -8.86 45.85 4.84
C GLN A 949 -9.67 44.79 5.60
N LEU A 950 -10.55 44.05 4.94
CA LEU A 950 -11.28 42.93 5.54
C LEU A 950 -10.33 41.82 6.00
N SER A 951 -9.42 41.38 5.13
CA SER A 951 -8.40 40.39 5.49
C SER A 951 -7.51 40.88 6.64
N ALA A 952 -7.09 42.15 6.61
CA ALA A 952 -6.28 42.74 7.67
C ALA A 952 -7.02 42.82 9.02
N LEU A 953 -8.32 43.18 9.01
CA LEU A 953 -9.14 43.22 10.22
C LEU A 953 -9.30 41.82 10.81
N GLN A 954 -9.58 40.82 9.98
CA GLN A 954 -9.70 39.43 10.42
C GLN A 954 -8.38 38.92 11.02
N LEU A 955 -7.21 39.21 10.41
CA LEU A 955 -5.90 38.87 10.96
C LEU A 955 -5.63 39.57 12.30
N MET A 956 -5.89 40.89 12.38
CA MET A 956 -5.72 41.68 13.60
C MET A 956 -6.63 41.18 14.73
N ARG A 957 -7.88 40.80 14.44
CA ARG A 957 -8.79 40.24 15.45
C ARG A 957 -8.35 38.87 15.97
N ALA A 958 -7.68 38.08 15.13
CA ALA A 958 -7.16 36.76 15.47
C ALA A 958 -5.88 36.83 16.30
N HIS A 959 -4.93 37.72 15.95
CA HIS A 959 -3.59 37.73 16.55
C HIS A 959 -3.25 38.95 17.42
N HIS A 960 -3.92 40.09 17.23
CA HIS A 960 -3.56 41.39 17.85
C HIS A 960 -4.79 42.20 18.26
N ARG A 961 -5.76 41.55 18.91
CA ARG A 961 -7.06 42.18 19.24
C ARG A 961 -6.91 43.40 20.14
N ASP A 962 -5.95 43.37 21.05
CA ASP A 962 -5.58 44.44 21.98
C ASP A 962 -5.07 45.70 21.26
N ARG A 963 -4.58 45.57 20.03
CA ARG A 963 -4.08 46.68 19.22
C ARG A 963 -5.15 47.41 18.39
N LEU A 964 -6.39 46.91 18.37
CA LEU A 964 -7.52 47.57 17.71
C LEU A 964 -8.19 48.56 18.68
N ASP A 965 -7.70 49.81 18.70
CA ASP A 965 -8.24 50.82 19.61
C ASP A 965 -9.70 51.24 19.28
N ALA A 966 -10.37 51.85 20.25
CA ALA A 966 -11.76 52.24 20.13
C ALA A 966 -12.01 53.26 19.01
N ARG A 967 -11.01 54.09 18.67
CA ARG A 967 -11.14 55.12 17.61
C ARG A 967 -11.09 54.46 16.23
N LEU A 968 -10.17 53.52 16.03
CA LEU A 968 -10.06 52.75 14.79
C LEU A 968 -11.31 51.89 14.57
N LEU A 969 -11.78 51.19 15.62
CA LEU A 969 -12.99 50.38 15.57
C LEU A 969 -14.24 51.23 15.24
N ALA A 970 -14.40 52.40 15.87
CA ALA A 970 -15.50 53.31 15.58
C ALA A 970 -15.53 53.75 14.10
N ARG A 971 -14.35 54.02 13.53
CA ARG A 971 -14.25 54.39 12.10
C ARG A 971 -14.54 53.19 11.18
N LEU A 972 -14.07 51.99 11.53
CA LEU A 972 -14.34 50.78 10.75
C LEU A 972 -15.81 50.32 10.85
N ALA A 973 -16.52 50.69 11.92
CA ALA A 973 -17.97 50.45 12.05
C ALA A 973 -18.80 51.22 11.00
N GLU A 974 -18.26 52.33 10.48
CA GLU A 974 -18.87 53.13 9.41
C GLU A 974 -18.36 52.73 8.01
N HIS A 975 -17.65 51.61 7.88
CA HIS A 975 -17.01 51.20 6.63
C HIS A 975 -18.03 50.83 5.52
N PRO A 976 -17.81 51.21 4.25
CA PRO A 976 -18.74 50.93 3.14
C PRO A 976 -19.03 49.43 2.91
N LEU A 977 -18.03 48.58 3.15
CA LEU A 977 -18.19 47.12 3.11
C LEU A 977 -18.86 46.62 4.40
N ALA A 978 -20.11 46.16 4.28
CA ALA A 978 -20.94 45.72 5.41
C ALA A 978 -20.31 44.66 6.31
N GLU A 979 -19.42 43.82 5.77
CA GLU A 979 -18.71 42.79 6.54
C GLU A 979 -17.72 43.39 7.56
N ILE A 980 -16.98 44.44 7.18
CA ILE A 980 -16.06 45.15 8.08
C ILE A 980 -16.84 45.88 9.18
N ALA A 981 -17.94 46.53 8.81
CA ALA A 981 -18.82 47.22 9.77
C ALA A 981 -19.38 46.24 10.82
N ARG A 982 -19.82 45.05 10.38
CA ARG A 982 -20.29 43.98 11.29
C ARG A 982 -19.18 43.50 12.23
N LEU A 983 -18.01 43.15 11.70
CA LEU A 983 -16.88 42.61 12.48
C LEU A 983 -16.32 43.60 13.52
N THR A 984 -16.63 44.89 13.41
CA THR A 984 -16.19 45.95 14.34
C THR A 984 -17.26 46.42 15.32
N SER A 985 -18.53 46.16 15.04
CA SER A 985 -19.67 46.51 15.91
C SER A 985 -19.94 45.54 17.07
N ASP A 986 -19.34 44.35 17.06
CA ASP A 986 -19.55 43.34 18.10
C ASP A 986 -18.80 43.66 19.41
N ARG A 987 -19.55 44.08 20.44
CA ARG A 987 -19.19 43.75 21.84
C ARG A 987 -19.42 42.25 22.04
N PRO A 988 -18.63 41.55 22.87
CA PRO A 988 -18.89 40.14 23.16
C PRO A 988 -20.24 40.06 23.88
N THR A 989 -21.27 39.65 23.15
CA THR A 989 -22.59 39.34 23.69
C THR A 989 -22.91 37.93 23.29
N SER A 990 -23.21 37.13 24.31
CA SER A 990 -23.61 35.74 24.29
C SER A 990 -25.00 35.54 23.66
N ASP A 991 -25.36 36.28 22.62
CA ASP A 991 -26.72 36.27 22.07
C ASP A 991 -26.73 36.51 20.57
N ALA A 992 -26.26 35.50 19.83
CA ALA A 992 -26.48 35.37 18.40
C ALA A 992 -27.80 34.62 18.14
N THR A 993 -28.94 35.25 18.46
CA THR A 993 -30.27 34.75 18.05
C THR A 993 -31.12 35.90 17.50
N HIS A 994 -30.90 36.22 16.21
CA HIS A 994 -31.95 36.46 15.21
C HIS A 994 -31.41 37.31 14.03
N ARG A 995 -31.10 36.63 12.91
CA ARG A 995 -31.52 37.06 11.58
C ARG A 995 -31.61 35.87 10.62
N SER A 996 -32.86 35.46 10.39
CA SER A 996 -33.43 34.84 9.19
C SER A 996 -32.79 33.57 8.63
N THR A 997 -33.30 32.44 9.13
CA THR A 997 -33.41 31.12 8.47
C THR A 997 -32.17 30.58 7.77
N ARG A 998 -31.29 29.94 8.55
CA ARG A 998 -30.67 28.63 8.28
C ARG A 998 -30.19 28.09 9.65
N PRO A 999 -30.49 26.85 10.05
CA PRO A 999 -29.96 26.29 11.28
C PRO A 999 -28.44 26.36 11.26
N ALA A 1000 -27.84 26.82 12.36
CA ALA A 1000 -26.40 26.80 12.56
C ALA A 1000 -25.94 25.35 12.67
N LEU A 1001 -25.40 24.81 11.57
CA LEU A 1001 -24.68 23.54 11.57
C LEU A 1001 -23.30 23.77 12.20
N GLN A 1002 -22.79 22.80 12.94
CA GLN A 1002 -21.37 22.80 13.31
C GLN A 1002 -20.56 22.88 12.01
N GLY A 1003 -19.83 23.99 11.81
CA GLY A 1003 -18.95 24.17 10.64
C GLY A 1003 -19.37 25.20 9.59
N GLY A 1004 -20.56 25.80 9.64
CA GLY A 1004 -20.91 26.95 8.77
C GLY A 1004 -21.19 26.62 7.29
N TYR A 1005 -21.47 25.35 6.96
CA TYR A 1005 -21.80 24.89 5.61
C TYR A 1005 -23.10 25.52 5.05
N GLU A 1006 -23.05 26.04 3.81
CA GLU A 1006 -24.14 26.84 3.22
C GLU A 1006 -25.20 25.97 2.51
N LEU A 1007 -26.45 25.94 3.00
CA LEU A 1007 -27.57 25.19 2.39
C LEU A 1007 -28.64 26.07 1.73
N VAL A 1008 -29.02 25.86 0.47
CA VAL A 1008 -30.13 26.57 -0.21
C VAL A 1008 -31.47 25.83 -0.09
N PRO A 1009 -32.60 26.55 0.06
CA PRO A 1009 -33.93 25.93 0.06
C PRO A 1009 -34.35 25.50 -1.35
N ILE A 1010 -34.68 24.23 -1.50
CA ILE A 1010 -35.17 23.64 -2.74
C ILE A 1010 -36.69 23.48 -2.63
N PRO A 1011 -37.49 24.15 -3.48
CA PRO A 1011 -38.94 24.01 -3.44
C PRO A 1011 -39.33 22.61 -3.87
N GLY A 1012 -40.12 21.90 -3.07
CA GLY A 1012 -40.66 20.60 -3.45
C GLY A 1012 -41.53 20.68 -4.71
N GLY A 1013 -41.62 19.59 -5.46
CA GLY A 1013 -42.32 19.56 -6.74
C GLY A 1013 -42.30 18.17 -7.38
N THR A 1014 -43.00 18.06 -8.51
CA THR A 1014 -43.03 16.82 -9.30
C THR A 1014 -42.21 16.98 -10.57
N PHE A 1015 -41.35 16.02 -10.87
CA PHE A 1015 -40.57 15.98 -12.10
C PHE A 1015 -40.52 14.57 -12.70
N THR A 1016 -40.03 14.44 -13.93
CA THR A 1016 -39.77 13.13 -14.54
C THR A 1016 -38.30 12.80 -14.35
N MET A 1017 -38.03 11.73 -13.59
CA MET A 1017 -36.69 11.22 -13.32
C MET A 1017 -36.24 10.27 -14.44
N GLY A 1018 -34.96 10.32 -14.79
CA GLY A 1018 -34.36 9.50 -15.85
C GLY A 1018 -34.22 10.21 -17.20
N ASP A 1019 -33.56 9.55 -18.13
CA ASP A 1019 -33.22 10.07 -19.45
C ASP A 1019 -33.69 9.08 -20.54
N PRO A 1020 -34.61 9.49 -21.44
CA PRO A 1020 -35.14 8.58 -22.47
C PRO A 1020 -34.07 8.13 -23.47
N ASP A 1021 -33.02 8.94 -23.65
CA ASP A 1021 -31.87 8.65 -24.52
C ASP A 1021 -30.64 8.18 -23.71
N GLY A 1022 -30.83 7.98 -22.40
CA GLY A 1022 -29.81 7.51 -21.46
C GLY A 1022 -29.59 5.99 -21.48
N HIS A 1023 -28.64 5.53 -20.67
CA HIS A 1023 -28.33 4.11 -20.53
C HIS A 1023 -29.46 3.34 -19.81
N GLY A 1024 -29.47 2.01 -19.90
CA GLY A 1024 -30.56 1.18 -19.36
C GLY A 1024 -30.75 1.29 -17.84
N ASP A 1025 -29.72 1.70 -17.12
CA ASP A 1025 -29.72 2.01 -15.69
C ASP A 1025 -30.33 3.38 -15.34
N GLU A 1026 -30.58 4.22 -16.36
CA GLU A 1026 -31.28 5.51 -16.28
C GLU A 1026 -32.76 5.40 -16.70
N GLN A 1027 -33.26 4.17 -16.91
CA GLN A 1027 -34.61 3.86 -17.37
C GLN A 1027 -35.38 2.95 -16.40
N PRO A 1028 -36.73 2.93 -16.43
CA PRO A 1028 -37.60 3.79 -17.24
C PRO A 1028 -37.78 5.19 -16.63
N ASN A 1029 -38.08 6.16 -17.49
CA ASN A 1029 -38.52 7.48 -17.05
C ASN A 1029 -39.82 7.38 -16.26
N HIS A 1030 -39.89 8.04 -15.11
CA HIS A 1030 -41.05 7.97 -14.25
C HIS A 1030 -41.27 9.25 -13.45
N PRO A 1031 -42.53 9.56 -13.07
CA PRO A 1031 -42.82 10.73 -12.25
C PRO A 1031 -42.36 10.51 -10.80
N VAL A 1032 -41.72 11.53 -10.24
CA VAL A 1032 -41.21 11.58 -8.87
C VAL A 1032 -41.71 12.84 -8.19
N ASN A 1033 -42.20 12.70 -6.95
CA ASN A 1033 -42.60 13.83 -6.12
C ASN A 1033 -41.57 14.05 -5.01
N VAL A 1034 -40.90 15.21 -5.04
CA VAL A 1034 -39.88 15.60 -4.07
C VAL A 1034 -40.48 16.60 -3.08
N SER A 1035 -40.31 16.34 -1.77
CA SER A 1035 -40.74 17.28 -0.72
C SER A 1035 -39.76 18.45 -0.61
N PRO A 1036 -40.14 19.63 -0.09
CA PRO A 1036 -39.20 20.72 0.14
C PRO A 1036 -38.08 20.31 1.12
N PHE A 1037 -36.84 20.64 0.78
CA PHE A 1037 -35.65 20.33 1.58
C PHE A 1037 -34.59 21.43 1.41
N LEU A 1038 -33.53 21.39 2.21
CA LEU A 1038 -32.35 22.24 2.05
C LEU A 1038 -31.21 21.41 1.44
N LEU A 1039 -30.45 21.98 0.51
CA LEU A 1039 -29.31 21.31 -0.14
C LEU A 1039 -28.08 22.21 -0.16
N GLY A 1040 -26.90 21.63 0.01
CA GLY A 1040 -25.61 22.32 -0.09
C GLY A 1040 -25.50 23.15 -1.36
N ARG A 1041 -25.23 24.45 -1.20
CA ARG A 1041 -25.01 25.39 -2.30
C ARG A 1041 -23.86 24.96 -3.21
N PHE A 1042 -22.84 24.37 -2.60
CA PHE A 1042 -21.63 23.82 -3.20
C PHE A 1042 -21.44 22.37 -2.72
N PRO A 1043 -20.65 21.54 -3.42
CA PRO A 1043 -20.08 20.35 -2.80
C PRO A 1043 -19.30 20.72 -1.53
N VAL A 1044 -19.20 19.80 -0.57
CA VAL A 1044 -18.43 20.02 0.68
C VAL A 1044 -16.99 20.37 0.34
N THR A 1045 -16.47 21.47 0.89
CA THR A 1045 -15.12 21.94 0.59
C THR A 1045 -14.08 21.32 1.51
N ASN A 1046 -12.80 21.38 1.14
CA ASN A 1046 -11.71 20.98 2.04
C ASN A 1046 -11.72 21.81 3.33
N ALA A 1047 -12.08 23.09 3.29
CA ALA A 1047 -12.23 23.91 4.49
C ALA A 1047 -13.32 23.38 5.43
N ASP A 1048 -14.48 23.03 4.87
CA ASP A 1048 -15.60 22.50 5.65
C ASP A 1048 -15.25 21.13 6.25
N TYR A 1049 -14.58 20.28 5.46
CA TYR A 1049 -14.17 18.95 5.88
C TYR A 1049 -13.03 18.98 6.90
N ALA A 1050 -12.14 19.97 6.86
CA ALA A 1050 -11.06 20.14 7.83
C ALA A 1050 -11.60 20.36 9.26
N LEU A 1051 -12.73 21.07 9.39
CA LEU A 1051 -13.41 21.26 10.69
C LEU A 1051 -13.92 19.94 11.26
N PHE A 1052 -14.40 19.04 10.40
CA PHE A 1052 -14.80 17.69 10.79
C PHE A 1052 -13.60 16.86 11.27
N LEU A 1053 -12.48 16.90 10.53
CA LEU A 1053 -11.25 16.21 10.91
C LEU A 1053 -10.73 16.71 12.27
N GLU A 1054 -10.67 18.03 12.46
CA GLU A 1054 -10.22 18.64 13.72
C GLU A 1054 -11.12 18.27 14.90
N ALA A 1055 -12.44 18.25 14.69
CA ALA A 1055 -13.41 17.98 15.75
C ALA A 1055 -13.50 16.49 16.15
N THR A 1056 -13.25 15.57 15.22
CA THR A 1056 -13.53 14.14 15.41
C THR A 1056 -12.28 13.26 15.43
N GLY A 1057 -11.15 13.74 14.90
CA GLY A 1057 -9.97 12.91 14.65
C GLY A 1057 -10.19 11.86 13.56
N HIS A 1058 -11.20 12.04 12.69
CA HIS A 1058 -11.45 11.15 11.56
C HIS A 1058 -10.22 11.09 10.64
N ARG A 1059 -10.07 9.97 9.92
CA ARG A 1059 -8.99 9.78 8.93
C ARG A 1059 -9.08 10.81 7.80
N GLU A 1060 -7.93 11.33 7.37
CA GLU A 1060 -7.83 12.19 6.20
C GLU A 1060 -8.23 11.47 4.89
N PRO A 1061 -8.89 12.15 3.93
CA PRO A 1061 -9.17 11.61 2.61
C PRO A 1061 -7.90 11.20 1.83
N ASP A 1062 -8.01 10.24 0.90
CA ASP A 1062 -6.84 9.68 0.18
C ASP A 1062 -6.05 10.72 -0.65
N SER A 1063 -6.67 11.86 -0.98
CA SER A 1063 -6.09 12.97 -1.75
C SER A 1063 -5.86 14.24 -0.92
N TRP A 1064 -6.00 14.17 0.41
CA TRP A 1064 -5.89 15.32 1.31
C TRP A 1064 -4.52 16.01 1.28
N GLY A 1065 -3.45 15.22 1.14
CA GLY A 1065 -2.08 15.74 1.02
C GLY A 1065 -1.72 16.26 -0.38
N ASP A 1066 -2.55 16.02 -1.40
CA ASP A 1066 -2.24 16.34 -2.79
C ASP A 1066 -2.54 17.82 -3.10
N ARG A 1067 -1.51 18.58 -3.47
CA ARG A 1067 -1.62 20.01 -3.78
C ARG A 1067 -2.58 20.33 -4.93
N GLU A 1068 -2.85 19.38 -5.82
CA GLU A 1068 -3.84 19.59 -6.89
C GLU A 1068 -5.29 19.61 -6.38
N PHE A 1069 -5.53 19.04 -5.19
CA PHE A 1069 -6.87 18.76 -4.67
C PHE A 1069 -7.15 19.30 -3.26
N ASN A 1070 -6.16 19.87 -2.57
CA ASN A 1070 -6.25 20.24 -1.15
C ASN A 1070 -6.45 21.74 -0.88
N SER A 1071 -6.78 22.54 -1.89
CA SER A 1071 -7.08 23.96 -1.64
C SER A 1071 -8.38 24.08 -0.83
N PRO A 1072 -8.48 24.98 0.17
CA PRO A 1072 -9.62 25.07 1.08
C PRO A 1072 -10.97 25.24 0.38
N GLN A 1073 -11.00 25.97 -0.74
CA GLN A 1073 -12.22 26.22 -1.52
C GLN A 1073 -12.46 25.22 -2.66
N GLN A 1074 -11.60 24.21 -2.82
CA GLN A 1074 -11.89 23.08 -3.70
C GLN A 1074 -12.85 22.11 -2.98
N PRO A 1075 -13.66 21.36 -3.74
CA PRO A 1075 -14.43 20.26 -3.17
C PRO A 1075 -13.49 19.21 -2.57
N VAL A 1076 -13.87 18.67 -1.41
CA VAL A 1076 -13.16 17.52 -0.84
C VAL A 1076 -13.27 16.32 -1.77
N VAL A 1077 -12.16 15.62 -1.97
CA VAL A 1077 -12.08 14.44 -2.83
C VAL A 1077 -11.33 13.30 -2.16
N GLY A 1078 -11.48 12.08 -2.67
CA GLY A 1078 -10.89 10.90 -2.04
C GLY A 1078 -11.69 10.43 -0.84
N VAL A 1079 -12.98 10.75 -0.80
CA VAL A 1079 -13.92 10.35 0.26
C VAL A 1079 -14.85 9.24 -0.25
N SER A 1080 -15.15 8.31 0.65
CA SER A 1080 -16.11 7.23 0.43
C SER A 1080 -17.51 7.64 0.83
N TRP A 1081 -18.50 6.83 0.48
CA TRP A 1081 -19.88 7.05 0.94
C TRP A 1081 -19.96 6.98 2.47
N ASP A 1082 -19.19 6.07 3.09
CA ASP A 1082 -19.11 5.95 4.55
C ASP A 1082 -18.53 7.23 5.18
N ASP A 1083 -17.44 7.79 4.64
CA ASP A 1083 -16.85 9.05 5.13
C ASP A 1083 -17.85 10.23 4.99
N ALA A 1084 -18.57 10.28 3.86
CA ALA A 1084 -19.56 11.32 3.59
C ALA A 1084 -20.75 11.25 4.57
N GLN A 1085 -21.17 10.05 4.96
CA GLN A 1085 -22.19 9.85 5.98
C GLN A 1085 -21.73 10.27 7.37
N GLU A 1086 -20.49 9.96 7.75
CA GLU A 1086 -19.93 10.38 9.04
C GLU A 1086 -19.82 11.90 9.14
N TYR A 1087 -19.37 12.56 8.07
CA TYR A 1087 -19.38 14.02 7.98
C TYR A 1087 -20.80 14.58 8.12
N CYS A 1088 -21.76 14.03 7.37
CA CYS A 1088 -23.15 14.50 7.41
C CYS A 1088 -23.73 14.34 8.82
N ALA A 1089 -23.54 13.18 9.45
CA ALA A 1089 -24.00 12.92 10.81
C ALA A 1089 -23.39 13.89 11.83
N TRP A 1090 -22.08 14.16 11.74
CA TRP A 1090 -21.40 15.16 12.58
C TRP A 1090 -21.97 16.57 12.38
N ALA A 1091 -22.18 16.97 11.13
CA ALA A 1091 -22.71 18.29 10.80
C ALA A 1091 -24.20 18.45 11.17
N GLY A 1092 -24.92 17.36 11.47
CA GLY A 1092 -26.38 17.36 11.66
C GLY A 1092 -27.16 17.38 10.34
N LEU A 1093 -26.60 16.78 9.31
CA LEU A 1093 -27.07 16.69 7.93
C LEU A 1093 -27.24 15.23 7.49
N ARG A 1094 -27.69 15.04 6.24
CA ARG A 1094 -27.71 13.75 5.54
C ARG A 1094 -27.22 13.90 4.10
N LEU A 1095 -26.92 12.79 3.43
CA LEU A 1095 -26.78 12.83 1.98
C LEU A 1095 -28.15 13.10 1.32
N PRO A 1096 -28.20 13.78 0.16
CA PRO A 1096 -29.43 13.89 -0.62
C PRO A 1096 -29.84 12.51 -1.13
N THR A 1097 -31.15 12.30 -1.30
CA THR A 1097 -31.60 11.14 -2.09
C THR A 1097 -31.25 11.35 -3.55
N GLU A 1098 -31.17 10.26 -4.29
CA GLU A 1098 -30.91 10.30 -5.72
C GLU A 1098 -31.94 11.14 -6.48
N ALA A 1099 -33.21 10.98 -6.10
CA ALA A 1099 -34.34 11.75 -6.62
C ALA A 1099 -34.21 13.25 -6.29
N GLU A 1100 -33.86 13.59 -5.05
CA GLU A 1100 -33.62 14.97 -4.61
C GLU A 1100 -32.49 15.61 -5.41
N TRP A 1101 -31.39 14.88 -5.61
CA TRP A 1101 -30.24 15.35 -6.36
C TRP A 1101 -30.59 15.64 -7.82
N GLU A 1102 -31.27 14.71 -8.52
CA GLU A 1102 -31.65 14.93 -9.93
C GLU A 1102 -32.63 16.09 -10.09
N TYR A 1103 -33.63 16.17 -9.21
CA TYR A 1103 -34.59 17.28 -9.18
C TYR A 1103 -33.88 18.63 -9.01
N ALA A 1104 -32.95 18.68 -8.05
CA ALA A 1104 -32.18 19.86 -7.74
C ALA A 1104 -31.23 20.26 -8.88
N CYS A 1105 -30.59 19.28 -9.54
CA CYS A 1105 -29.74 19.50 -10.70
C CYS A 1105 -30.54 20.09 -11.88
N ARG A 1106 -31.69 19.49 -12.21
CA ARG A 1106 -32.56 19.91 -13.32
C ARG A 1106 -33.17 21.29 -13.13
N ALA A 1107 -33.50 21.66 -11.90
CA ALA A 1107 -34.06 22.96 -11.53
C ALA A 1107 -35.21 23.44 -12.45
N GLY A 1108 -36.12 22.52 -12.81
CA GLY A 1108 -37.29 22.79 -13.65
C GLY A 1108 -37.09 22.56 -15.16
N THR A 1109 -35.89 22.15 -15.60
CA THR A 1109 -35.60 21.83 -17.00
C THR A 1109 -35.77 20.33 -17.31
N THR A 1110 -35.94 20.01 -18.60
CA THR A 1110 -36.04 18.63 -19.11
C THR A 1110 -34.83 18.25 -19.99
N THR A 1111 -33.84 19.12 -20.09
CA THR A 1111 -32.65 18.97 -20.93
C THR A 1111 -31.56 18.14 -20.25
N SER A 1112 -30.54 17.74 -21.01
CA SER A 1112 -29.45 16.89 -20.51
C SER A 1112 -28.60 17.61 -19.44
N TYR A 1113 -28.46 18.93 -19.57
CA TYR A 1113 -27.87 19.84 -18.59
C TYR A 1113 -28.90 20.93 -18.27
N TRP A 1114 -28.85 21.58 -17.10
CA TRP A 1114 -29.82 22.64 -16.80
C TRP A 1114 -29.72 23.84 -17.76
N SER A 1115 -28.58 23.98 -18.45
CA SER A 1115 -28.30 25.05 -19.41
C SER A 1115 -28.66 24.71 -20.87
N GLY A 1116 -29.03 23.47 -21.18
CA GLY A 1116 -29.27 22.97 -22.54
C GLY A 1116 -28.89 21.50 -22.70
N SER A 1117 -28.73 21.03 -23.94
CA SER A 1117 -28.51 19.58 -24.21
C SER A 1117 -27.18 19.26 -24.89
N ASP A 1118 -26.41 20.26 -25.32
CA ASP A 1118 -25.14 20.06 -26.02
C ASP A 1118 -23.93 20.44 -25.15
N GLU A 1119 -22.74 19.94 -25.50
CA GLU A 1119 -21.49 20.21 -24.77
C GLU A 1119 -21.14 21.70 -24.60
N PRO A 1120 -21.42 22.62 -25.54
CA PRO A 1120 -21.26 24.06 -25.32
C PRO A 1120 -22.16 24.61 -24.21
N ASP A 1121 -23.31 24.01 -23.95
CA ASP A 1121 -24.18 24.40 -22.84
C ASP A 1121 -23.59 23.94 -21.51
N LEU A 1122 -23.00 22.73 -21.45
CA LEU A 1122 -22.25 22.23 -20.30
C LEU A 1122 -21.03 23.11 -20.01
N ALA A 1123 -20.25 23.51 -21.03
CA ALA A 1123 -19.05 24.31 -20.85
C ALA A 1123 -19.28 25.67 -20.16
N ARG A 1124 -20.52 26.19 -20.19
CA ARG A 1124 -20.89 27.43 -19.48
C ARG A 1124 -21.14 27.21 -17.98
N VAL A 1125 -21.41 25.98 -17.54
CA VAL A 1125 -22.01 25.69 -16.23
C VAL A 1125 -21.37 24.52 -15.47
N GLY A 1126 -20.42 23.82 -16.08
CA GLY A 1126 -19.79 22.65 -15.49
C GLY A 1126 -18.30 22.50 -15.74
N TRP A 1127 -17.64 21.78 -14.83
CA TRP A 1127 -16.20 21.48 -14.87
C TRP A 1127 -15.97 20.02 -15.24
N TYR A 1128 -15.48 19.76 -16.44
CA TYR A 1128 -15.26 18.42 -17.00
C TYR A 1128 -13.91 18.38 -17.73
N ASP A 1129 -13.55 17.23 -18.30
CA ASP A 1129 -12.18 16.99 -18.78
C ASP A 1129 -11.66 18.01 -19.81
N ALA A 1130 -12.53 18.62 -20.60
CA ALA A 1130 -12.14 19.60 -21.62
C ALA A 1130 -11.80 20.99 -21.05
N ASN A 1131 -12.35 21.38 -19.90
CA ASN A 1131 -12.22 22.75 -19.35
C ASN A 1131 -11.66 22.82 -17.92
N SER A 1132 -11.54 21.69 -17.21
CA SER A 1132 -11.08 21.64 -15.82
C SER A 1132 -9.56 21.74 -15.65
N GLY A 1133 -8.80 21.53 -16.73
CA GLY A 1133 -7.34 21.43 -16.64
C GLY A 1133 -6.85 20.19 -15.89
N GLY A 1134 -7.69 19.16 -15.73
CA GLY A 1134 -7.32 17.88 -15.13
C GLY A 1134 -7.29 17.87 -13.59
N ARG A 1135 -7.90 18.88 -12.95
CA ARG A 1135 -8.00 19.00 -11.49
C ARG A 1135 -9.36 19.58 -11.06
N THR A 1136 -9.69 19.47 -9.77
CA THR A 1136 -10.86 20.17 -9.22
C THR A 1136 -10.67 21.68 -9.28
N GLN A 1137 -11.76 22.42 -9.45
CA GLN A 1137 -11.77 23.87 -9.40
C GLN A 1137 -12.37 24.34 -8.08
N ALA A 1138 -12.02 25.56 -7.66
CA ALA A 1138 -12.67 26.15 -6.49
C ALA A 1138 -14.17 26.25 -6.74
N VAL A 1139 -14.97 25.97 -5.71
CA VAL A 1139 -16.43 25.91 -5.83
C VAL A 1139 -17.01 27.28 -6.17
N GLY A 1140 -18.10 27.29 -6.94
CA GLY A 1140 -18.86 28.51 -7.24
C GLY A 1140 -18.27 29.41 -8.31
N GLN A 1141 -17.27 28.95 -9.08
CA GLN A 1141 -16.68 29.73 -10.18
C GLN A 1141 -17.60 29.85 -11.41
N LEU A 1142 -18.54 28.92 -11.59
CA LEU A 1142 -19.50 28.93 -12.70
C LEU A 1142 -20.91 29.32 -12.22
N PRO A 1143 -21.79 29.79 -13.13
CA PRO A 1143 -23.14 30.22 -12.77
C PRO A 1143 -23.95 29.14 -12.06
N ALA A 1144 -24.78 29.56 -11.10
CA ALA A 1144 -25.74 28.68 -10.45
C ALA A 1144 -26.94 28.35 -11.34
N ASN A 1145 -27.58 27.22 -11.09
CA ASN A 1145 -28.88 26.89 -11.69
C ASN A 1145 -30.03 27.71 -11.07
N ALA A 1146 -31.27 27.49 -11.52
CA ALA A 1146 -32.44 28.27 -11.07
C ALA A 1146 -32.77 28.13 -9.57
N PHE A 1147 -32.22 27.12 -8.88
CA PHE A 1147 -32.35 26.94 -7.43
C PHE A 1147 -31.15 27.49 -6.64
N GLY A 1148 -30.18 28.12 -7.31
CA GLY A 1148 -29.02 28.73 -6.66
C GLY A 1148 -27.89 27.75 -6.33
N LEU A 1149 -27.90 26.55 -6.92
CA LEU A 1149 -26.86 25.54 -6.74
C LEU A 1149 -25.75 25.71 -7.77
N HIS A 1150 -24.50 25.62 -7.31
CA HIS A 1150 -23.32 25.63 -8.17
C HIS A 1150 -22.73 24.21 -8.31
N ASP A 1151 -21.91 24.04 -9.34
CA ASP A 1151 -21.11 22.82 -9.58
C ASP A 1151 -21.95 21.52 -9.57
N VAL A 1152 -23.21 21.60 -10.03
CA VAL A 1152 -24.10 20.42 -10.18
C VAL A 1152 -23.83 19.63 -11.47
N HIS A 1153 -22.89 20.10 -12.29
CA HIS A 1153 -22.41 19.46 -13.51
C HIS A 1153 -20.87 19.44 -13.46
N GLY A 1154 -20.29 18.33 -13.03
CA GLY A 1154 -18.85 18.13 -12.97
C GLY A 1154 -18.22 18.61 -11.66
N ASN A 1155 -16.96 19.01 -11.72
CA ASN A 1155 -16.04 19.22 -10.59
C ASN A 1155 -15.79 17.91 -9.84
N VAL A 1156 -16.77 17.33 -9.16
CA VAL A 1156 -16.66 16.02 -8.49
C VAL A 1156 -17.93 15.21 -8.66
N PHE A 1157 -17.79 13.88 -8.76
CA PHE A 1157 -18.94 13.00 -8.58
C PHE A 1157 -19.39 13.09 -7.13
N GLU A 1158 -20.71 13.10 -6.92
CA GLU A 1158 -21.27 13.30 -5.59
C GLU A 1158 -22.03 12.07 -5.13
N TRP A 1159 -21.64 11.55 -3.97
CA TRP A 1159 -22.37 10.50 -3.28
C TRP A 1159 -23.80 10.95 -2.93
N VAL A 1160 -24.77 10.06 -3.15
CA VAL A 1160 -26.16 10.20 -2.69
C VAL A 1160 -26.51 9.03 -1.76
N GLU A 1161 -27.63 9.12 -1.06
CA GLU A 1161 -28.06 8.12 -0.06
C GLU A 1161 -28.34 6.73 -0.68
N ASP A 1162 -28.80 6.70 -1.94
CA ASP A 1162 -29.35 5.51 -2.58
C ASP A 1162 -28.35 4.37 -2.82
N SER A 1163 -28.86 3.15 -2.65
CA SER A 1163 -28.23 1.90 -3.10
C SER A 1163 -28.29 1.78 -4.61
N TRP A 1164 -27.27 1.17 -5.21
CA TRP A 1164 -27.28 0.95 -6.66
C TRP A 1164 -28.35 -0.08 -7.05
N SER A 1165 -29.13 0.25 -8.09
CA SER A 1165 -30.05 -0.66 -8.78
C SER A 1165 -29.69 -0.70 -10.26
N SER A 1166 -29.85 -1.87 -10.90
CA SER A 1166 -29.48 -2.06 -12.32
C SER A 1166 -30.33 -1.26 -13.31
N ASN A 1167 -31.51 -0.80 -12.86
CA ASN A 1167 -32.42 0.10 -13.55
C ASN A 1167 -33.41 0.69 -12.52
N TYR A 1168 -34.23 1.66 -12.94
CA TYR A 1168 -35.19 2.31 -12.04
C TYR A 1168 -36.42 1.47 -11.70
N SER A 1169 -36.66 0.30 -12.33
CA SER A 1169 -37.87 -0.49 -12.03
C SER A 1169 -37.91 -0.95 -10.57
N ASP A 1170 -36.76 -1.31 -10.01
CA ASP A 1170 -36.63 -1.78 -8.63
C ASP A 1170 -36.64 -0.62 -7.61
N SER A 1171 -36.17 0.56 -8.01
CA SER A 1171 -36.10 1.77 -7.17
C SER A 1171 -37.30 2.70 -7.32
N GLN A 1172 -38.16 2.46 -8.32
CA GLN A 1172 -39.27 3.34 -8.71
C GLN A 1172 -40.22 3.65 -7.56
N VAL A 1173 -40.49 2.68 -6.68
CA VAL A 1173 -41.42 2.85 -5.56
C VAL A 1173 -40.87 3.85 -4.54
N ALA A 1174 -39.57 3.75 -4.21
CA ALA A 1174 -38.91 4.70 -3.31
C ALA A 1174 -38.81 6.08 -3.96
N HIS A 1175 -38.37 6.12 -5.22
CA HIS A 1175 -38.21 7.36 -5.98
C HIS A 1175 -39.53 8.12 -6.17
N ARG A 1176 -40.68 7.45 -6.36
CA ARG A 1176 -41.99 8.13 -6.49
C ARG A 1176 -42.31 9.09 -5.33
N GLU A 1177 -41.85 8.76 -4.13
CA GLU A 1177 -42.03 9.56 -2.92
C GLU A 1177 -40.81 10.40 -2.55
N GLY A 1178 -39.79 10.47 -3.42
CA GLY A 1178 -38.54 11.18 -3.17
C GLY A 1178 -37.65 10.54 -2.09
N ARG A 1179 -37.94 9.28 -1.71
CA ARG A 1179 -37.20 8.53 -0.68
C ARG A 1179 -36.00 7.81 -1.28
N PRO A 1180 -34.94 7.56 -0.48
CA PRO A 1180 -33.81 6.80 -0.97
C PRO A 1180 -34.20 5.33 -1.17
N PHE A 1181 -33.72 4.73 -2.25
CA PHE A 1181 -33.76 3.28 -2.43
C PHE A 1181 -32.68 2.61 -1.57
N VAL A 1182 -33.09 1.73 -0.65
CA VAL A 1182 -32.18 1.02 0.26
C VAL A 1182 -32.28 -0.48 0.01
N ASP A 1183 -31.15 -1.09 -0.32
CA ASP A 1183 -30.99 -2.54 -0.45
C ASP A 1183 -29.77 -2.98 0.37
N ASP A 1184 -30.03 -3.62 1.52
CA ASP A 1184 -29.01 -4.11 2.45
C ASP A 1184 -28.12 -5.20 1.84
N GLY A 1185 -28.53 -5.81 0.72
CA GLY A 1185 -27.72 -6.75 -0.06
C GLY A 1185 -26.81 -6.09 -1.10
N SER A 1186 -27.04 -4.82 -1.43
CA SER A 1186 -26.27 -4.09 -2.44
C SER A 1186 -25.01 -3.48 -1.82
N GLY A 1187 -23.83 -4.00 -2.20
CA GLY A 1187 -22.53 -3.46 -1.82
C GLY A 1187 -22.16 -2.13 -2.50
N TYR A 1188 -23.02 -1.61 -3.37
CA TYR A 1188 -22.78 -0.44 -4.22
C TYR A 1188 -23.74 0.70 -3.89
N ARG A 1189 -23.24 1.93 -4.07
CA ARG A 1189 -23.94 3.19 -3.87
C ARG A 1189 -23.91 4.02 -5.15
N VAL A 1190 -24.87 4.94 -5.26
CA VAL A 1190 -25.01 5.82 -6.41
C VAL A 1190 -24.17 7.09 -6.22
N MET A 1191 -23.57 7.57 -7.30
CA MET A 1191 -23.02 8.91 -7.44
C MET A 1191 -23.61 9.61 -8.66
N ARG A 1192 -23.67 10.95 -8.61
CA ARG A 1192 -24.19 11.80 -9.69
C ARG A 1192 -23.32 13.02 -9.98
N GLY A 1193 -23.61 13.70 -11.08
CA GLY A 1193 -23.03 15.01 -11.42
C GLY A 1193 -21.84 14.98 -12.36
N GLY A 1194 -21.11 13.88 -12.49
CA GLY A 1194 -19.85 13.84 -13.27
C GLY A 1194 -18.70 14.50 -12.51
N SER A 1195 -17.49 14.50 -13.05
CA SER A 1195 -16.34 15.13 -12.39
C SER A 1195 -15.43 15.87 -13.36
N PHE A 1196 -14.45 16.61 -12.80
CA PHE A 1196 -13.40 17.28 -13.56
C PHE A 1196 -12.65 16.36 -14.54
N ALA A 1197 -12.63 15.04 -14.31
CA ALA A 1197 -11.85 14.07 -15.06
C ALA A 1197 -12.65 13.36 -16.17
N ASN A 1198 -13.97 13.52 -16.20
CA ASN A 1198 -14.85 12.78 -17.11
C ASN A 1198 -15.26 13.62 -18.31
N THR A 1199 -15.65 12.94 -19.40
CA THR A 1199 -16.20 13.59 -20.60
C THR A 1199 -17.60 14.12 -20.33
N ALA A 1200 -18.08 15.02 -21.21
CA ALA A 1200 -19.36 15.71 -21.07
C ALA A 1200 -20.57 14.80 -20.79
N GLY A 1201 -20.59 13.58 -21.33
CA GLY A 1201 -21.70 12.63 -21.17
C GLY A 1201 -21.97 12.18 -19.74
N TYR A 1202 -20.94 12.22 -18.87
CA TYR A 1202 -21.03 11.83 -17.46
C TYR A 1202 -21.64 12.92 -16.57
N ALA A 1203 -21.70 14.17 -17.07
CA ALA A 1203 -22.22 15.32 -16.33
C ALA A 1203 -23.72 15.57 -16.57
N ARG A 1204 -24.42 14.69 -17.29
CA ARG A 1204 -25.86 14.84 -17.55
C ARG A 1204 -26.66 14.71 -16.26
N CYS A 1205 -27.80 15.42 -16.17
CA CYS A 1205 -28.72 15.37 -15.03
C CYS A 1205 -29.11 13.92 -14.66
N GLY A 1206 -29.42 13.10 -15.67
CA GLY A 1206 -29.88 11.72 -15.51
C GLY A 1206 -28.77 10.69 -15.35
N TYR A 1207 -27.50 11.06 -15.58
CA TYR A 1207 -26.39 10.11 -15.53
C TYR A 1207 -26.14 9.65 -14.10
N ARG A 1208 -25.91 8.35 -13.94
CA ARG A 1208 -25.64 7.69 -12.67
C ARG A 1208 -24.32 6.94 -12.75
N PHE A 1209 -23.58 6.94 -11.66
CA PHE A 1209 -22.37 6.15 -11.54
C PHE A 1209 -22.45 5.26 -10.30
N ARG A 1210 -21.90 4.04 -10.38
CA ARG A 1210 -21.89 3.09 -9.27
C ARG A 1210 -20.51 3.01 -8.65
N GLY A 1211 -20.44 2.99 -7.33
CA GLY A 1211 -19.20 2.73 -6.60
C GLY A 1211 -19.45 1.87 -5.35
N PRO A 1212 -18.50 1.00 -4.94
CA PRO A 1212 -18.59 0.32 -3.65
C PRO A 1212 -18.68 1.34 -2.51
N ARG A 1213 -19.43 1.05 -1.43
CA ARG A 1213 -19.61 2.01 -0.32
C ARG A 1213 -18.31 2.55 0.30
N SER A 1214 -17.26 1.73 0.34
CA SER A 1214 -15.97 2.04 0.96
C SER A 1214 -14.92 2.59 -0.01
N VAL A 1215 -15.27 2.72 -1.30
CA VAL A 1215 -14.34 3.14 -2.33
C VAL A 1215 -14.00 4.62 -2.17
N ARG A 1216 -12.74 4.98 -2.40
CA ARG A 1216 -12.24 6.36 -2.39
C ARG A 1216 -11.54 6.64 -3.71
N PHE A 1217 -11.88 7.76 -4.33
CA PHE A 1217 -11.19 8.24 -5.53
C PHE A 1217 -11.07 9.76 -5.54
N ARG A 1218 -10.00 10.26 -6.15
CA ARG A 1218 -9.65 11.69 -6.22
C ARG A 1218 -10.64 12.60 -6.99
N TYR A 1219 -11.75 12.05 -7.46
CA TYR A 1219 -12.84 12.76 -8.10
C TYR A 1219 -14.21 12.40 -7.51
N PHE A 1220 -14.23 11.70 -6.37
CA PHE A 1220 -15.42 11.42 -5.57
C PHE A 1220 -15.47 12.38 -4.38
N GLY A 1221 -16.54 13.14 -4.30
CA GLY A 1221 -16.91 14.05 -3.23
C GLY A 1221 -18.39 13.87 -2.88
N PHE A 1222 -18.99 14.88 -2.28
CA PHE A 1222 -20.41 14.87 -1.94
C PHE A 1222 -20.90 16.29 -1.63
N ARG A 1223 -22.23 16.45 -1.64
CA ARG A 1223 -22.91 17.60 -1.04
C ARG A 1223 -23.92 17.11 -0.02
N ALA A 1224 -24.18 17.90 1.01
CA ALA A 1224 -25.06 17.51 2.11
C ALA A 1224 -26.43 18.20 2.02
N ALA A 1225 -27.45 17.55 2.58
CA ALA A 1225 -28.85 17.95 2.58
C ALA A 1225 -29.43 17.96 4.00
N GLN A 1226 -30.55 18.66 4.17
CA GLN A 1226 -31.31 18.71 5.42
C GLN A 1226 -32.81 18.76 5.14
N ASP A 1227 -33.59 17.97 5.87
CA ASP A 1227 -35.05 18.04 5.81
C ASP A 1227 -35.58 19.34 6.40
N ILE A 1228 -36.58 19.95 5.75
CA ILE A 1228 -37.33 21.06 6.34
C ILE A 1228 -38.36 20.44 7.28
N THR A 1229 -38.05 20.40 8.58
CA THR A 1229 -39.04 20.02 9.59
C THR A 1229 -40.18 21.04 9.61
N ALA A 1230 -41.42 20.53 9.55
CA ALA A 1230 -42.65 21.31 9.63
C ALA A 1230 -42.85 21.98 11.00
#